data_AF-A0A8J5NG80-F1
#
_entry.id   AF-A0A8J5NG80-F1
#
_cell.length_a   1.000
_cell.length_b   1.000
_cell.length_c   1.000
_cell.angle_alpha   90.00
_cell.angle_beta   90.00
_cell.angle_gamma   90.00
#
_symmetry.space_group_name_H-M   'P 1'
#
loop_
_entity.id
_entity.type
_entity.pdbx_description
1 polymer ?
#
loop_
_entity_poly.entity_id
_entity_poly.type
_entity_poly.pdbx_seq_one_letter_code
_entity_poly.pdbx_strand_id
1 'polypeptide(L)'
;MFQQRYTIDYGRKASGSRAANPEDRYFLIFHLDMIGIIGRPLRLITRQSGFFDNVTFTLRYWQSSYAGKHVSTNLPFDTYNRTFRIATAASRKVWFIVMHPVQSQIEVFTDSELLGEGVEPSWGLNDRRTSSLSYDKWTTFQTLFMRNWKNFSKNHLYDHFWVDNEPAFHTYDCGANIEIEVNEELKDLPMETRLRSESEDDDDPDSDSESESEIEHEPDSELEPEPEPELDPELESGIEPESNAELDPGDANDMDDHGDGNNGQRGSTGSMDEATTEGNPADPENNHDIYQEHLYSDGLEHLRTELEKKYNIDNIDQISYALAADVNCIERNPSIRSAFRQDVDDGTLSLLADRRALVRYFGGSKGFTFYPLAFHPRYGNFSSPRPPPFLDDVCVVMRDNMSYRNNGADDVLSFGYFHAYSNIKRTIRHSPEDLLPARGIATGALTLPPREAIQRGYISARQQRLLRTLAGEQTPEQPSLTMPFAREGHCIRAAMSQDQVSFRMEQVMTIRPSKLERGHRHFFRVLHPIFQLMRFFLKEKRAYTAVLRSFLPSIFPTILCSFAKLFELGLAEMHRRFLARAEKGLDLALSEAIAVLDRLGNYCFTGDIRVLMSTVFRPLLTMDSLRLCAWPYMTADTLDFRGSSGKLDIVRWPRTKDEERKPILLHIASLEYHYGRVIAANCHSRVWFGQLGAEDIGHVGSANTFLGKVLRGFWVPQMVAFMAHQLRIQLNQGARSGQDPAEHLRRSQRFGAVLDAWEQSDEPFSSGEPIPLPAPSRSYKARSDFATEIYDACLKGDEIAIQAIASRNATWPSMLGEAMRHTREGSVTAREWIGAIANQMAEAGIDWVPGYYRKRLTSRRVIQLDKVQRYKQPVVVLTGPPNSLKRAAKEAELRIVMTAGREPATKRSRKRKIDVGCEVPFKKVPQMIQEGFGKLEKNYAKTDPMAV
;
A
#
# COMPACT_ATOMS: atom_id res chain seq x y z
N MET A 1 -6.27 -16.02 -30.80
CA MET A 1 -6.89 -15.65 -29.50
C MET A 1 -6.83 -14.14 -29.25
N PHE A 2 -6.00 -13.57 -28.36
CA PHE A 2 -6.12 -12.14 -27.94
C PHE A 2 -6.21 -11.07 -29.04
N GLN A 3 -5.74 -11.31 -30.27
CA GLN A 3 -5.88 -10.38 -31.42
C GLN A 3 -7.04 -10.69 -32.38
N GLN A 4 -7.97 -11.54 -31.97
CA GLN A 4 -9.21 -11.85 -32.68
C GLN A 4 -10.38 -11.61 -31.73
N ARG A 5 -11.49 -11.09 -32.26
CA ARG A 5 -12.71 -10.88 -31.48
C ARG A 5 -13.46 -12.21 -31.36
N TYR A 6 -13.82 -12.58 -30.13
CA TYR A 6 -14.74 -13.68 -29.84
C TYR A 6 -15.74 -13.21 -28.78
N THR A 7 -16.90 -13.84 -28.74
CA THR A 7 -17.89 -13.67 -27.67
C THR A 7 -17.83 -14.91 -26.77
N ILE A 8 -17.91 -14.73 -25.45
CA ILE A 8 -17.98 -15.84 -24.50
C ILE A 8 -19.39 -15.85 -23.90
N ASP A 9 -20.22 -16.81 -24.29
CA ASP A 9 -21.52 -17.00 -23.64
C ASP A 9 -21.35 -17.79 -22.34
N TYR A 10 -20.95 -17.08 -21.29
CA TYR A 10 -20.94 -17.57 -19.91
C TYR A 10 -22.36 -17.75 -19.31
N GLY A 11 -23.42 -17.30 -20.02
CA GLY A 11 -24.77 -17.14 -19.48
C GLY A 11 -25.77 -18.22 -19.92
N ARG A 12 -25.44 -19.00 -20.95
CA ARG A 12 -26.30 -20.06 -21.52
C ARG A 12 -26.80 -21.01 -20.43
N LYS A 13 -28.13 -21.08 -20.22
CA LYS A 13 -28.75 -21.96 -19.21
C LYS A 13 -28.36 -23.44 -19.39
N ALA A 14 -28.19 -23.88 -20.64
CA ALA A 14 -27.75 -25.24 -20.99
C ALA A 14 -26.28 -25.55 -20.64
N SER A 15 -25.50 -24.58 -20.15
CA SER A 15 -24.06 -24.69 -19.89
C SER A 15 -23.70 -24.69 -18.40
N GLY A 16 -24.65 -25.05 -17.52
CA GLY A 16 -24.32 -25.52 -16.16
C GLY A 16 -24.10 -24.45 -15.09
N SER A 17 -24.62 -23.23 -15.27
CA SER A 17 -24.77 -22.25 -14.17
C SER A 17 -26.24 -21.94 -13.87
N ARG A 18 -26.58 -21.80 -12.58
CA ARG A 18 -27.91 -21.38 -12.12
C ARG A 18 -27.81 -20.41 -10.94
N ALA A 19 -28.91 -19.77 -10.57
CA ALA A 19 -28.96 -19.08 -9.28
C ALA A 19 -28.68 -20.08 -8.16
N ALA A 20 -28.06 -19.62 -7.07
CA ALA A 20 -28.03 -20.39 -5.84
C ALA A 20 -29.48 -20.67 -5.42
N ASN A 21 -29.80 -21.94 -5.16
CA ASN A 21 -31.13 -22.36 -4.78
C ASN A 21 -31.14 -22.59 -3.27
N PRO A 22 -31.93 -21.85 -2.46
CA PRO A 22 -31.98 -22.06 -1.01
C PRO A 22 -32.29 -23.50 -0.58
N GLU A 23 -32.90 -24.28 -1.47
CA GLU A 23 -33.21 -25.70 -1.29
C GLU A 23 -32.03 -26.66 -1.54
N ASP A 24 -30.84 -26.16 -1.94
CA ASP A 24 -29.60 -26.93 -2.02
C ASP A 24 -29.02 -27.23 -0.62
N ARG A 25 -28.14 -28.24 -0.54
CA ARG A 25 -27.45 -28.60 0.71
C ARG A 25 -26.24 -27.68 0.90
N TYR A 26 -26.43 -26.61 1.68
CA TYR A 26 -25.34 -25.75 2.14
C TYR A 26 -24.69 -26.28 3.41
N PHE A 27 -23.36 -26.30 3.43
CA PHE A 27 -22.53 -26.65 4.60
C PHE A 27 -21.55 -25.51 4.87
N LEU A 28 -21.41 -25.14 6.14
CA LEU A 28 -20.68 -23.96 6.58
C LEU A 28 -19.54 -24.38 7.49
N ILE A 29 -18.33 -23.87 7.21
CA ILE A 29 -17.18 -24.00 8.09
C ILE A 29 -16.80 -22.58 8.53
N PHE A 30 -16.85 -22.31 9.83
CA PHE A 30 -16.59 -21.00 10.39
C PHE A 30 -15.16 -20.88 10.88
N HIS A 31 -14.59 -19.70 10.74
CA HIS A 31 -13.23 -19.41 11.19
C HIS A 31 -13.11 -18.00 11.75
N LEU A 32 -12.21 -17.80 12.71
CA LEU A 32 -11.65 -16.50 13.03
C LEU A 32 -10.40 -16.25 12.17
N ASP A 33 -10.52 -15.40 11.14
CA ASP A 33 -9.41 -15.15 10.21
C ASP A 33 -8.46 -14.03 10.69
N MET A 34 -8.99 -13.05 11.44
CA MET A 34 -8.26 -11.86 11.89
C MET A 34 -8.59 -11.53 13.35
N ILE A 35 -7.59 -11.06 14.10
CA ILE A 35 -7.78 -10.34 15.36
C ILE A 35 -6.76 -9.20 15.51
N GLY A 36 -7.23 -7.99 15.80
CA GLY A 36 -6.46 -6.78 16.00
C GLY A 36 -6.81 -6.12 17.33
N ILE A 37 -5.79 -5.66 18.06
CA ILE A 37 -5.92 -5.05 19.38
C ILE A 37 -5.25 -3.67 19.36
N ILE A 38 -6.02 -2.65 19.73
CA ILE A 38 -5.61 -1.25 19.88
C ILE A 38 -5.50 -0.97 21.38
N GLY A 39 -4.28 -0.80 21.89
CA GLY A 39 -4.05 -0.36 23.26
C GLY A 39 -4.45 1.10 23.48
N ARG A 40 -4.74 1.45 24.74
CA ARG A 40 -4.87 2.85 25.16
C ARG A 40 -3.49 3.52 25.22
N PRO A 41 -3.40 4.85 25.03
CA PRO A 41 -2.17 5.61 25.27
C PRO A 41 -1.61 5.36 26.68
N LEU A 42 -0.28 5.28 26.79
CA LEU A 42 0.46 5.03 28.04
C LEU A 42 0.11 3.74 28.80
N ARG A 43 -0.60 2.79 28.17
CA ARG A 43 -0.94 1.50 28.78
C ARG A 43 -0.22 0.33 28.10
N LEU A 44 0.33 -0.56 28.92
CA LEU A 44 0.80 -1.88 28.52
C LEU A 44 -0.40 -2.79 28.27
N ILE A 45 -0.49 -3.45 27.11
CA ILE A 45 -1.65 -4.28 26.77
C ILE A 45 -1.51 -5.74 27.20
N THR A 46 -0.30 -6.19 27.59
CA THR A 46 -0.02 -7.60 27.91
C THR A 46 0.10 -7.83 29.41
N ARG A 47 -0.26 -9.04 29.86
CA ARG A 47 -0.02 -9.50 31.23
C ARG A 47 1.39 -10.12 31.33
N GLN A 48 1.88 -10.32 32.55
CA GLN A 48 2.97 -11.27 32.80
C GLN A 48 2.36 -12.67 32.80
N SER A 49 2.97 -13.61 32.08
CA SER A 49 2.45 -14.96 31.85
C SER A 49 3.56 -15.85 31.30
N GLY A 50 3.96 -16.87 32.06
CA GLY A 50 5.10 -17.77 31.78
C GLY A 50 4.89 -18.75 30.62
N PHE A 51 4.43 -18.27 29.47
CA PHE A 51 4.19 -19.06 28.26
C PHE A 51 5.25 -18.76 27.18
N PHE A 52 5.69 -19.79 26.45
CA PHE A 52 6.87 -19.77 25.58
C PHE A 52 6.66 -19.12 24.20
N ASP A 53 5.84 -18.05 24.10
CA ASP A 53 5.59 -17.35 22.83
C ASP A 53 6.67 -16.28 22.58
N ASN A 54 7.77 -16.70 21.94
CA ASN A 54 8.94 -15.84 21.67
C ASN A 54 8.60 -14.67 20.72
N VAL A 55 9.04 -13.47 21.10
CA VAL A 55 8.81 -12.22 20.38
C VAL A 55 10.13 -11.72 19.78
N THR A 56 10.23 -11.70 18.45
CA THR A 56 11.41 -11.14 17.77
C THR A 56 11.32 -9.62 17.74
N PHE A 57 12.09 -8.96 18.60
CA PHE A 57 12.25 -7.51 18.63
C PHE A 57 13.21 -7.04 17.52
N THR A 58 12.82 -5.99 16.79
CA THR A 58 13.58 -5.45 15.67
C THR A 58 13.28 -3.99 15.36
N LEU A 59 14.33 -3.16 15.29
CA LEU A 59 14.24 -1.78 14.79
C LEU A 59 14.51 -1.68 13.27
N ARG A 60 14.70 -2.81 12.58
CA ARG A 60 14.99 -2.88 11.14
C ARG A 60 13.84 -2.40 10.27
N TYR A 61 12.60 -2.56 10.75
CA TYR A 61 11.38 -2.32 9.99
C TYR A 61 10.58 -1.12 10.52
N TRP A 62 11.15 -0.27 11.40
CA TRP A 62 10.38 0.75 12.13
C TRP A 62 9.57 1.69 11.23
N GLN A 63 10.09 2.05 10.04
CA GLN A 63 9.41 2.89 9.04
C GLN A 63 8.23 2.21 8.32
N SER A 64 7.92 0.95 8.64
CA SER A 64 6.74 0.28 8.08
C SER A 64 5.49 0.94 8.62
N SER A 65 4.67 1.53 7.73
CA SER A 65 3.35 2.04 8.06
C SER A 65 2.49 0.96 8.71
N TYR A 66 1.63 1.35 9.65
CA TYR A 66 0.62 0.45 10.22
C TYR A 66 -0.38 0.02 9.13
N ALA A 67 -0.18 -1.19 8.59
CA ALA A 67 -0.89 -1.69 7.41
C ALA A 67 -2.16 -2.49 7.73
N GLY A 68 -2.67 -2.39 8.96
CA GLY A 68 -3.88 -3.07 9.43
C GLY A 68 -5.15 -2.47 8.83
N LYS A 69 -5.41 -2.70 7.54
CA LYS A 69 -6.54 -2.13 6.76
C LYS A 69 -7.93 -2.30 7.36
N HIS A 70 -8.09 -3.27 8.26
CA HIS A 70 -9.35 -3.65 8.92
C HIS A 70 -9.42 -3.17 10.37
N VAL A 71 -8.39 -2.47 10.85
CA VAL A 71 -8.22 -2.00 12.24
C VAL A 71 -7.98 -0.48 12.26
N SER A 72 -7.28 0.06 11.25
CA SER A 72 -6.95 1.48 11.13
C SER A 72 -8.12 2.40 10.76
N THR A 73 -9.25 1.87 10.29
CA THR A 73 -10.41 2.67 9.85
C THR A 73 -11.16 3.37 10.98
N ASN A 74 -10.93 2.95 12.22
CA ASN A 74 -11.69 3.43 13.40
C ASN A 74 -10.84 4.31 14.33
N LEU A 75 -9.57 4.60 13.97
CA LEU A 75 -8.76 5.59 14.67
C LEU A 75 -9.21 7.00 14.24
N PRO A 76 -9.47 7.94 15.18
CA PRO A 76 -9.97 9.28 14.84
C PRO A 76 -8.88 10.24 14.31
N PHE A 77 -7.74 9.71 13.87
CA PHE A 77 -6.58 10.47 13.38
C PHE A 77 -5.80 9.68 12.31
N ASP A 78 -5.13 10.40 11.40
CA ASP A 78 -4.23 9.78 10.42
C ASP A 78 -3.02 9.15 11.12
N THR A 79 -2.60 7.97 10.65
CA THR A 79 -1.44 7.23 11.18
C THR A 79 -0.14 7.49 10.41
N TYR A 80 -0.18 8.31 9.35
CA TYR A 80 1.03 8.67 8.60
C TYR A 80 2.11 9.29 9.50
N ASN A 81 3.36 8.85 9.34
CA ASN A 81 4.53 9.16 10.18
C ASN A 81 4.38 8.89 11.70
N ARG A 82 3.28 8.26 12.16
CA ARG A 82 2.97 8.04 13.58
C ARG A 82 3.18 6.61 14.06
N THR A 83 3.74 5.73 13.23
CA THR A 83 3.74 4.27 13.45
C THR A 83 5.14 3.70 13.43
N PHE A 84 5.50 2.94 14.47
CA PHE A 84 6.80 2.29 14.61
C PHE A 84 6.60 0.77 14.70
N ARG A 85 6.91 0.02 13.63
CA ARG A 85 6.93 -1.45 13.70
C ARG A 85 8.16 -1.92 14.47
N ILE A 86 7.96 -2.58 15.60
CA ILE A 86 9.05 -2.90 16.56
C ILE A 86 9.23 -4.40 16.86
N ALA A 87 8.24 -5.25 16.64
CA ALA A 87 8.41 -6.68 16.85
C ALA A 87 7.49 -7.55 15.98
N THR A 88 7.75 -8.86 15.97
CA THR A 88 6.87 -9.89 15.37
C THR A 88 7.02 -11.18 16.20
N ALA A 89 5.91 -11.79 16.61
CA ALA A 89 5.90 -13.02 17.38
C ALA A 89 5.89 -14.27 16.47
N ALA A 90 6.18 -15.45 17.04
CA ALA A 90 6.18 -16.72 16.32
C ALA A 90 4.87 -16.98 15.57
N SER A 91 3.73 -16.61 16.17
CA SER A 91 2.37 -16.73 15.64
C SER A 91 2.01 -15.71 14.54
N ARG A 92 2.98 -15.21 13.75
CA ARG A 92 2.83 -14.17 12.69
C ARG A 92 2.40 -12.77 13.18
N LYS A 93 1.89 -12.63 14.41
CA LYS A 93 1.44 -11.38 15.06
C LYS A 93 2.47 -10.26 14.98
N VAL A 94 2.08 -9.10 14.47
CA VAL A 94 2.98 -7.94 14.25
C VAL A 94 2.69 -6.82 15.23
N TRP A 95 3.74 -6.33 15.91
CA TRP A 95 3.65 -5.32 16.97
C TRP A 95 4.14 -3.95 16.52
N PHE A 96 3.37 -2.93 16.88
CA PHE A 96 3.63 -1.53 16.61
C PHE A 96 3.50 -0.68 17.88
N ILE A 97 4.25 0.41 17.95
CA ILE A 97 3.82 1.60 18.69
C ILE A 97 3.12 2.53 17.71
N VAL A 98 1.99 3.09 18.11
CA VAL A 98 1.30 4.16 17.37
C VAL A 98 1.22 5.39 18.26
N MET A 99 1.51 6.56 17.69
CA MET A 99 1.54 7.84 18.38
C MET A 99 0.17 8.53 18.27
N HIS A 100 -0.62 8.46 19.33
CA HIS A 100 -1.94 9.09 19.49
C HIS A 100 -1.79 10.57 19.91
N PRO A 101 -2.62 11.52 19.46
CA PRO A 101 -2.58 12.92 19.94
C PRO A 101 -2.85 13.07 21.46
N VAL A 102 -2.29 14.11 22.09
CA VAL A 102 -2.09 14.15 23.57
C VAL A 102 -2.77 15.27 24.34
N GLN A 103 -3.22 14.90 25.54
CA GLN A 103 -3.35 15.78 26.71
C GLN A 103 -2.63 15.18 27.95
N SER A 104 -1.29 15.29 28.03
CA SER A 104 -0.41 15.18 29.22
C SER A 104 -0.41 13.90 30.13
N GLN A 105 0.69 13.35 30.70
CA GLN A 105 2.15 13.60 30.65
C GLN A 105 3.04 12.53 31.48
N ILE A 106 3.76 11.55 30.85
CA ILE A 106 5.26 11.27 30.91
C ILE A 106 6.04 10.44 32.13
N GLU A 107 7.09 9.48 32.09
CA GLU A 107 8.65 9.42 32.43
C GLU A 107 9.73 8.25 31.93
N VAL A 108 10.53 8.24 30.79
CA VAL A 108 11.22 6.98 30.17
C VAL A 108 12.68 6.47 30.58
N PHE A 109 13.62 6.25 29.62
CA PHE A 109 14.53 5.07 29.46
C PHE A 109 15.92 5.13 30.16
N THR A 110 16.08 4.55 31.34
CA THR A 110 17.42 4.35 31.98
C THR A 110 17.54 3.11 32.89
N ASP A 111 16.68 2.09 32.76
CA ASP A 111 16.60 0.98 33.73
C ASP A 111 17.30 -0.33 33.29
N SER A 112 17.64 -1.16 34.26
CA SER A 112 18.69 -2.20 34.15
C SER A 112 18.21 -3.60 33.74
N GLU A 113 16.93 -3.95 33.93
CA GLU A 113 16.40 -5.33 33.80
C GLU A 113 16.42 -5.94 32.38
N LEU A 114 16.78 -5.15 31.38
CA LEU A 114 16.94 -5.57 29.97
C LEU A 114 18.42 -5.72 29.54
N LEU A 115 19.38 -5.29 30.37
CA LEU A 115 20.80 -5.37 30.07
C LEU A 115 21.30 -6.82 30.18
N GLY A 116 21.55 -7.46 29.03
CA GLY A 116 22.07 -8.82 28.93
C GLY A 116 21.35 -9.64 27.86
N GLU A 117 20.05 -9.44 27.69
CA GLU A 117 19.15 -10.24 26.82
C GLU A 117 19.19 -9.81 25.34
N GLY A 118 20.36 -9.39 24.86
CA GLY A 118 20.60 -9.03 23.47
C GLY A 118 19.89 -7.75 22.98
N VAL A 119 19.30 -6.92 23.85
CA VAL A 119 18.80 -5.58 23.51
C VAL A 119 19.57 -4.54 24.32
N GLU A 120 20.40 -3.74 23.65
CA GLU A 120 21.30 -2.79 24.32
C GLU A 120 20.87 -1.33 24.09
N PRO A 121 21.24 -0.39 24.98
CA PRO A 121 21.20 1.05 24.72
C PRO A 121 21.98 1.51 23.47
N SER A 122 22.84 0.66 22.90
CA SER A 122 23.57 0.92 21.65
C SER A 122 22.71 0.81 20.38
N TRP A 123 21.47 0.32 20.49
CA TRP A 123 20.58 0.07 19.35
C TRP A 123 19.94 1.36 18.83
N GLY A 124 19.70 1.44 17.52
CA GLY A 124 19.14 2.62 16.87
C GLY A 124 18.01 2.29 15.90
N LEU A 125 17.22 3.31 15.56
CA LEU A 125 16.30 3.24 14.43
C LEU A 125 17.09 2.96 13.14
N ASN A 126 16.56 2.08 12.27
CA ASN A 126 17.24 1.48 11.10
C ASN A 126 18.41 0.51 11.40
N ASP A 127 18.64 0.10 12.65
CA ASP A 127 19.61 -0.96 12.92
C ASP A 127 19.17 -2.30 12.29
N ARG A 128 20.13 -3.13 11.91
CA ARG A 128 19.90 -4.47 11.34
C ARG A 128 19.85 -5.56 12.40
N ARG A 129 20.28 -5.26 13.63
CA ARG A 129 20.25 -6.17 14.78
C ARG A 129 18.81 -6.53 15.17
N THR A 130 18.63 -7.75 15.69
CA THR A 130 17.36 -8.36 16.08
C THR A 130 17.60 -9.31 17.25
N SER A 131 16.72 -9.34 18.25
CA SER A 131 16.80 -10.25 19.39
C SER A 131 15.48 -10.99 19.56
N SER A 132 15.54 -12.23 20.06
CA SER A 132 14.35 -13.00 20.45
C SER A 132 14.16 -12.84 21.95
N LEU A 133 13.12 -12.12 22.36
CA LEU A 133 12.73 -11.96 23.75
C LEU A 133 11.70 -13.04 24.13
N SER A 134 11.76 -13.54 25.36
CA SER A 134 10.66 -14.30 25.94
C SER A 134 9.43 -13.40 26.16
N TYR A 135 8.25 -14.00 26.33
CA TYR A 135 7.02 -13.23 26.46
C TYR A 135 7.01 -12.32 27.70
N ASP A 136 7.51 -12.79 28.85
CA ASP A 136 7.64 -11.96 30.05
C ASP A 136 8.66 -10.83 29.89
N LYS A 137 9.77 -11.04 29.16
CA LYS A 137 10.70 -9.96 28.80
C LYS A 137 10.09 -8.97 27.80
N TRP A 138 9.15 -9.39 26.96
CA TRP A 138 8.35 -8.49 26.12
C TRP A 138 7.36 -7.65 26.94
N THR A 139 6.64 -8.24 27.91
CA THR A 139 5.80 -7.46 28.86
C THR A 139 6.65 -6.53 29.73
N THR A 140 7.85 -6.97 30.15
CA THR A 140 8.82 -6.13 30.87
C THR A 140 9.27 -4.95 30.01
N PHE A 141 9.59 -5.17 28.73
CA PHE A 141 9.87 -4.09 27.77
C PHE A 141 8.69 -3.13 27.62
N GLN A 142 7.44 -3.62 27.48
CA GLN A 142 6.27 -2.74 27.42
C GLN A 142 6.12 -1.89 28.69
N THR A 143 6.34 -2.49 29.86
CA THR A 143 6.31 -1.79 31.16
C THR A 143 7.39 -0.70 31.24
N LEU A 144 8.64 -1.04 30.89
CA LEU A 144 9.78 -0.11 30.85
C LEU A 144 9.73 0.89 29.68
N PHE A 145 8.79 0.72 28.74
CA PHE A 145 8.44 1.72 27.75
C PHE A 145 7.32 2.65 28.26
N MET A 146 6.30 2.12 28.95
CA MET A 146 5.01 2.78 29.23
C MET A 146 4.83 3.38 30.63
N ARG A 147 5.57 2.95 31.65
CA ARG A 147 5.68 3.55 33.02
C ARG A 147 5.98 5.08 33.05
N ASN A 148 6.00 5.73 31.88
CA ASN A 148 7.28 6.18 31.40
C ASN A 148 7.33 7.20 30.23
N TRP A 149 6.43 8.07 29.74
CA TRP A 149 6.81 8.92 28.55
C TRP A 149 7.91 10.07 28.67
N LYS A 150 8.29 10.65 29.84
CA LYS A 150 9.13 11.92 30.05
C LYS A 150 10.58 11.81 29.64
N ASN A 151 11.39 10.94 30.23
CA ASN A 151 12.82 10.95 29.93
C ASN A 151 13.08 10.80 28.41
N PHE A 152 12.10 10.31 27.64
CA PHE A 152 12.03 10.61 26.22
C PHE A 152 11.45 12.01 25.93
N SER A 153 10.14 12.25 25.99
CA SER A 153 9.56 13.51 25.45
C SER A 153 9.87 14.82 26.20
N LYS A 154 10.17 14.83 27.51
CA LYS A 154 10.83 15.99 28.19
C LYS A 154 12.15 16.33 27.51
N ASN A 155 13.02 15.32 27.33
CA ASN A 155 14.33 15.52 26.71
C ASN A 155 14.24 15.76 25.19
N HIS A 156 13.05 15.53 24.60
CA HIS A 156 12.71 15.81 23.21
C HIS A 156 11.65 16.93 23.07
N LEU A 157 11.50 17.81 24.08
CA LEU A 157 10.56 18.96 24.10
C LEU A 157 10.68 19.92 22.90
N TYR A 158 11.77 19.78 22.16
CA TYR A 158 12.13 20.59 21.01
C TYR A 158 11.52 20.15 19.69
N ASP A 159 10.92 18.96 19.67
CA ASP A 159 10.24 18.38 18.52
C ASP A 159 8.81 18.03 18.96
N HIS A 160 7.89 18.91 18.57
CA HIS A 160 6.46 18.85 18.89
C HIS A 160 5.84 17.47 18.63
N PHE A 161 6.35 16.70 17.67
CA PHE A 161 5.85 15.36 17.39
C PHE A 161 5.89 14.41 18.62
N TRP A 162 6.86 14.56 19.53
CA TRP A 162 6.95 13.71 20.74
C TRP A 162 6.25 14.30 21.96
N VAL A 163 5.91 15.60 21.92
CA VAL A 163 5.20 16.32 22.97
C VAL A 163 3.69 16.19 22.77
N ASP A 164 3.26 16.42 21.54
CA ASP A 164 1.86 16.43 21.13
C ASP A 164 1.29 15.01 20.92
N ASN A 165 2.12 13.96 21.06
CA ASN A 165 1.69 12.57 20.83
C ASN A 165 2.28 11.56 21.83
N GLU A 166 1.47 10.55 22.20
CA GLU A 166 1.76 9.51 23.19
C GLU A 166 1.73 8.12 22.56
N PRO A 167 2.59 7.21 23.05
CA PRO A 167 2.65 5.85 22.55
C PRO A 167 1.45 5.01 23.05
N ALA A 168 0.89 4.21 22.14
CA ALA A 168 0.03 3.06 22.44
C ALA A 168 0.59 1.81 21.75
N PHE A 169 0.54 0.65 22.42
CA PHE A 169 0.90 -0.62 21.78
C PHE A 169 -0.28 -1.16 20.97
N HIS A 170 -0.05 -1.41 19.69
CA HIS A 170 -1.02 -2.04 18.79
C HIS A 170 -0.45 -3.37 18.29
N THR A 171 -1.29 -4.39 18.19
CA THR A 171 -0.91 -5.69 17.61
C THR A 171 -2.02 -6.23 16.72
N TYR A 172 -1.69 -7.00 15.69
CA TYR A 172 -2.67 -7.72 14.89
C TYR A 172 -2.14 -9.07 14.40
N ASP A 173 -3.06 -10.02 14.26
CA ASP A 173 -2.92 -11.28 13.55
C ASP A 173 -3.89 -11.29 12.36
N CYS A 174 -3.45 -11.75 11.19
CA CYS A 174 -4.25 -11.79 9.96
C CYS A 174 -3.96 -13.08 9.20
N GLY A 175 -5.00 -13.78 8.76
CA GLY A 175 -4.90 -15.14 8.24
C GLY A 175 -4.60 -16.16 9.35
N ALA A 176 -5.02 -15.89 10.58
CA ALA A 176 -4.94 -16.82 11.71
C ALA A 176 -5.67 -18.11 11.35
N ASN A 177 -6.90 -17.97 10.84
CA ASN A 177 -7.79 -19.03 10.36
C ASN A 177 -7.98 -20.14 11.41
N ILE A 178 -8.31 -19.71 12.63
CA ILE A 178 -8.71 -20.62 13.71
C ILE A 178 -10.11 -21.11 13.38
N GLU A 179 -10.30 -22.41 13.22
CA GLU A 179 -11.62 -23.00 12.97
C GLU A 179 -12.51 -22.89 14.21
N ILE A 180 -13.82 -22.71 13.99
CA ILE A 180 -14.85 -22.61 15.04
C ILE A 180 -15.88 -23.69 14.77
N GLU A 181 -15.97 -24.67 15.67
CA GLU A 181 -16.89 -25.79 15.52
C GLU A 181 -18.34 -25.38 15.76
N VAL A 182 -19.28 -26.13 15.18
CA VAL A 182 -20.72 -25.87 15.27
C VAL A 182 -21.38 -26.97 16.08
N ASN A 183 -21.50 -26.74 17.38
CA ASN A 183 -22.26 -27.59 18.30
C ASN A 183 -23.79 -27.51 18.05
N GLU A 184 -24.57 -28.36 18.71
CA GLU A 184 -26.03 -28.40 18.50
C GLU A 184 -26.71 -27.15 19.08
N GLU A 185 -26.17 -26.61 20.16
CA GLU A 185 -26.67 -25.43 20.86
C GLU A 185 -26.58 -24.18 19.98
N LEU A 186 -25.49 -24.01 19.21
CA LEU A 186 -25.39 -22.97 18.19
C LEU A 186 -26.31 -23.22 16.98
N LYS A 187 -26.64 -24.49 16.69
CA LYS A 187 -27.64 -24.81 15.66
C LYS A 187 -29.04 -24.45 16.11
N ASP A 188 -29.38 -24.48 17.39
CA ASP A 188 -30.72 -24.13 17.88
C ASP A 188 -30.83 -22.78 18.62
N LEU A 189 -29.73 -22.01 18.64
CA LEU A 189 -29.69 -20.63 19.10
C LEU A 189 -30.81 -19.79 18.43
N PRO A 190 -31.68 -19.11 19.21
CA PRO A 190 -32.72 -18.26 18.66
C PRO A 190 -32.14 -16.99 18.01
N MET A 191 -32.97 -16.32 17.21
CA MET A 191 -32.68 -14.97 16.72
C MET A 191 -32.62 -14.01 17.91
N GLU A 192 -31.54 -13.24 18.03
CA GLU A 192 -31.53 -12.14 18.98
C GLU A 192 -32.59 -11.09 18.58
N THR A 193 -33.45 -10.72 19.52
CA THR A 193 -34.48 -9.68 19.37
C THR A 193 -34.03 -8.37 20.03
N ARG A 194 -34.59 -7.24 19.60
CA ARG A 194 -34.27 -5.92 20.18
C ARG A 194 -34.78 -5.84 21.63
N LEU A 195 -33.89 -5.58 22.57
CA LEU A 195 -34.25 -5.28 23.96
C LEU A 195 -35.01 -3.95 24.05
N ARG A 196 -36.00 -3.89 24.95
CA ARG A 196 -36.74 -2.67 25.32
C ARG A 196 -36.52 -2.39 26.80
N SER A 197 -36.65 -1.12 27.19
CA SER A 197 -36.74 -0.71 28.58
C SER A 197 -38.12 -1.02 29.16
N GLU A 198 -38.17 -1.56 30.38
CA GLU A 198 -39.39 -1.89 31.15
C GLU A 198 -40.07 -0.62 31.70
N SER A 199 -40.31 0.36 30.83
CA SER A 199 -40.86 1.69 31.17
C SER A 199 -41.79 2.24 30.09
N GLU A 200 -42.36 1.35 29.26
CA GLU A 200 -43.49 1.65 28.36
C GLU A 200 -44.70 0.72 28.64
N ASP A 201 -44.61 -0.10 29.70
CA ASP A 201 -45.70 -0.91 30.25
C ASP A 201 -46.18 -0.26 31.58
N ASP A 202 -46.83 0.90 31.48
CA ASP A 202 -47.76 1.40 32.50
C ASP A 202 -49.18 1.10 32.00
N ASP A 203 -49.96 0.33 32.75
CA ASP A 203 -51.32 -0.06 32.37
C ASP A 203 -52.26 1.16 32.30
N ASP A 204 -53.05 1.27 31.21
CA ASP A 204 -54.28 2.09 31.19
C ASP A 204 -55.46 1.29 30.60
N PRO A 205 -56.12 0.43 31.40
CA PRO A 205 -57.16 -0.47 30.95
C PRO A 205 -58.56 0.05 31.35
N ASP A 206 -58.96 1.25 30.91
CA ASP A 206 -60.36 1.71 30.91
C ASP A 206 -60.57 2.97 30.04
N SER A 207 -60.93 2.81 28.76
CA SER A 207 -61.46 3.91 27.92
C SER A 207 -62.34 3.42 26.76
N ASP A 208 -63.40 2.68 27.07
CA ASP A 208 -64.47 2.41 26.10
C ASP A 208 -65.11 3.72 25.60
N SER A 209 -65.07 3.96 24.29
CA SER A 209 -65.84 5.01 23.62
C SER A 209 -65.96 4.70 22.12
N GLU A 210 -67.00 3.93 21.76
CA GLU A 210 -67.42 3.78 20.37
C GLU A 210 -67.88 5.13 19.79
N SER A 211 -67.44 5.47 18.57
CA SER A 211 -68.08 6.47 17.71
C SER A 211 -67.63 6.29 16.27
N GLU A 212 -68.51 5.73 15.42
CA GLU A 212 -68.35 5.84 13.97
C GLU A 212 -68.67 7.28 13.52
N SER A 213 -67.91 7.82 12.56
CA SER A 213 -68.47 8.69 11.50
C SER A 213 -67.44 9.04 10.42
N GLU A 214 -67.71 8.51 9.23
CA GLU A 214 -67.78 9.20 7.92
C GLU A 214 -66.62 10.07 7.37
N ILE A 215 -66.52 9.98 6.05
CA ILE A 215 -65.62 10.74 5.17
C ILE A 215 -66.32 12.05 4.76
N GLU A 216 -65.61 13.18 4.76
CA GLU A 216 -65.90 14.30 3.84
C GLU A 216 -64.62 14.75 3.11
N HIS A 217 -64.78 15.47 2.01
CA HIS A 217 -63.80 15.61 0.91
C HIS A 217 -63.62 17.07 0.46
N GLU A 218 -62.46 17.38 -0.14
CA GLU A 218 -62.25 18.44 -1.15
C GLU A 218 -62.40 19.94 -0.73
N PRO A 219 -62.09 20.94 -1.61
CA PRO A 219 -61.51 20.86 -2.98
C PRO A 219 -60.29 21.76 -3.31
N ASP A 220 -59.54 21.31 -4.34
CA ASP A 220 -58.98 22.02 -5.52
C ASP A 220 -57.93 23.17 -5.54
N SER A 221 -57.35 23.25 -6.76
CA SER A 221 -56.56 24.31 -7.44
C SER A 221 -55.02 24.23 -7.39
N GLU A 222 -54.25 24.20 -8.50
CA GLU A 222 -54.60 24.28 -9.94
C GLU A 222 -53.51 23.63 -10.87
N LEU A 223 -53.98 22.76 -11.79
CA LEU A 223 -53.50 22.36 -13.14
C LEU A 223 -52.06 22.66 -13.66
N GLU A 224 -51.31 21.59 -14.01
CA GLU A 224 -50.93 21.08 -15.38
C GLU A 224 -50.57 22.03 -16.57
N PRO A 225 -49.93 21.55 -17.70
CA PRO A 225 -49.92 20.19 -18.28
C PRO A 225 -48.60 19.61 -18.87
N GLU A 226 -48.66 18.38 -19.39
CA GLU A 226 -47.66 17.76 -20.30
C GLU A 226 -47.86 18.15 -21.80
N PRO A 227 -47.18 17.49 -22.77
CA PRO A 227 -47.83 16.35 -23.43
C PRO A 227 -46.94 15.16 -23.90
N GLU A 228 -47.56 13.98 -24.02
CA GLU A 228 -47.12 12.76 -24.75
C GLU A 228 -47.43 12.88 -26.29
N PRO A 229 -47.77 11.85 -27.15
CA PRO A 229 -47.89 10.36 -27.03
C PRO A 229 -47.38 9.52 -28.24
N GLU A 230 -47.86 8.26 -28.30
CA GLU A 230 -47.98 7.31 -29.44
C GLU A 230 -46.90 6.20 -29.59
N LEU A 231 -47.24 4.92 -29.82
CA LEU A 231 -48.55 4.22 -29.85
C LEU A 231 -48.37 2.68 -29.62
N ASP A 232 -49.44 2.03 -29.12
CA ASP A 232 -49.65 0.56 -28.99
C ASP A 232 -50.52 0.05 -30.19
N PRO A 233 -50.85 -1.26 -30.43
CA PRO A 233 -51.90 -1.98 -29.67
C PRO A 233 -51.95 -3.56 -29.70
N GLU A 234 -53.05 -4.11 -29.13
CA GLU A 234 -53.66 -5.48 -29.26
C GLU A 234 -53.13 -6.65 -28.38
N LEU A 235 -53.87 -7.71 -27.97
CA LEU A 235 -55.31 -8.12 -27.72
C LEU A 235 -55.27 -9.57 -27.10
N GLU A 236 -56.24 -10.23 -26.43
CA GLU A 236 -57.52 -9.89 -25.76
C GLU A 236 -58.03 -11.10 -24.89
N SER A 237 -58.64 -10.87 -23.71
CA SER A 237 -59.52 -11.78 -22.91
C SER A 237 -58.97 -13.13 -22.38
N GLY A 238 -59.59 -13.82 -21.39
CA GLY A 238 -60.74 -13.51 -20.51
C GLY A 238 -60.83 -14.50 -19.32
N ILE A 239 -61.21 -14.07 -18.11
CA ILE A 239 -62.57 -14.12 -17.50
C ILE A 239 -62.81 -15.35 -16.57
N GLU A 240 -63.45 -15.08 -15.42
CA GLU A 240 -63.76 -15.94 -14.24
C GLU A 240 -65.15 -16.67 -14.39
N PRO A 241 -65.90 -17.21 -13.38
CA PRO A 241 -65.78 -17.13 -11.90
C PRO A 241 -66.23 -18.33 -11.01
N GLU A 242 -66.02 -18.17 -9.68
CA GLU A 242 -66.83 -18.57 -8.48
C GLU A 242 -67.41 -20.02 -8.35
N SER A 243 -67.94 -20.52 -7.22
CA SER A 243 -68.42 -19.96 -5.93
C SER A 243 -68.42 -21.02 -4.79
N ASN A 244 -68.34 -20.61 -3.50
CA ASN A 244 -69.03 -21.13 -2.29
C ASN A 244 -68.97 -22.66 -1.93
N ALA A 245 -69.38 -23.16 -0.76
CA ALA A 245 -69.38 -22.79 0.69
C ALA A 245 -69.72 -24.13 1.46
N GLU A 246 -69.50 -24.36 2.77
CA GLU A 246 -70.23 -23.91 3.99
C GLU A 246 -69.77 -24.79 5.19
N LEU A 247 -69.91 -24.31 6.45
CA LEU A 247 -70.42 -24.96 7.71
C LEU A 247 -69.94 -26.39 8.17
N ASP A 248 -69.89 -26.80 9.46
CA ASP A 248 -69.89 -26.13 10.79
C ASP A 248 -69.42 -27.13 11.93
N PRO A 249 -70.02 -27.32 13.14
CA PRO A 249 -69.34 -27.04 14.43
C PRO A 249 -69.06 -28.23 15.41
N GLY A 250 -68.39 -27.90 16.54
CA GLY A 250 -68.62 -28.50 17.87
C GLY A 250 -67.79 -29.74 18.26
N ASP A 251 -67.63 -30.10 19.55
CA ASP A 251 -67.97 -29.42 20.82
C ASP A 251 -67.06 -29.98 21.96
N ALA A 252 -67.17 -29.47 23.20
CA ALA A 252 -66.19 -29.64 24.30
C ALA A 252 -66.51 -30.74 25.37
N ASN A 253 -65.77 -30.69 26.51
CA ASN A 253 -65.98 -31.33 27.82
C ASN A 253 -65.39 -32.76 28.06
N ASP A 254 -64.96 -33.18 29.27
CA ASP A 254 -64.39 -32.49 30.46
C ASP A 254 -63.85 -33.54 31.50
N MET A 255 -63.20 -33.07 32.60
CA MET A 255 -62.99 -33.71 33.93
C MET A 255 -62.01 -34.90 34.19
N ASP A 256 -61.08 -34.67 35.14
CA ASP A 256 -60.66 -35.44 36.36
C ASP A 256 -60.46 -36.98 36.36
N ASP A 257 -59.47 -37.58 37.05
CA ASP A 257 -59.33 -37.66 38.53
C ASP A 257 -57.88 -38.08 38.99
N HIS A 258 -57.66 -38.14 40.31
CA HIS A 258 -56.39 -38.32 41.05
C HIS A 258 -55.79 -39.75 41.07
N GLY A 259 -54.50 -39.86 41.49
CA GLY A 259 -53.86 -41.13 41.85
C GLY A 259 -52.47 -41.00 42.52
N ASP A 260 -52.41 -40.96 43.86
CA ASP A 260 -51.17 -41.04 44.66
C ASP A 260 -50.68 -42.51 44.81
N GLY A 261 -49.38 -42.75 45.11
CA GLY A 261 -48.84 -44.13 45.07
C GLY A 261 -47.41 -44.47 45.51
N ASN A 262 -46.65 -43.56 46.15
CA ASN A 262 -45.51 -43.75 47.09
C ASN A 262 -44.60 -45.04 47.14
N ASN A 263 -43.35 -44.83 47.59
CA ASN A 263 -42.29 -45.77 48.05
C ASN A 263 -41.37 -46.44 46.99
N GLY A 264 -40.05 -46.51 47.22
CA GLY A 264 -39.26 -45.82 48.25
C GLY A 264 -37.89 -46.44 48.59
N GLN A 265 -37.04 -45.62 49.23
CA GLN A 265 -35.88 -45.99 50.08
C GLN A 265 -34.67 -46.66 49.33
N ARG A 266 -33.42 -46.61 49.81
CA ARG A 266 -32.93 -46.40 51.19
C ARG A 266 -31.45 -45.94 51.29
N GLY A 267 -31.19 -44.84 52.01
CA GLY A 267 -29.97 -44.59 52.81
C GLY A 267 -28.63 -44.28 52.08
N SER A 268 -27.61 -43.74 52.76
CA SER A 268 -27.57 -43.26 54.15
C SER A 268 -26.38 -42.31 54.43
N THR A 269 -26.61 -41.26 55.23
CA THR A 269 -25.71 -40.60 56.21
C THR A 269 -24.21 -40.35 55.88
N GLY A 270 -23.66 -39.15 56.08
CA GLY A 270 -24.24 -37.93 56.69
C GLY A 270 -23.23 -36.78 56.80
N SER A 271 -23.64 -35.74 57.55
CA SER A 271 -22.87 -34.90 58.50
C SER A 271 -21.36 -34.65 58.29
N MET A 272 -20.80 -33.44 58.39
CA MET A 272 -21.30 -32.10 58.81
C MET A 272 -20.25 -31.03 58.34
N ASP A 273 -20.32 -29.71 58.56
CA ASP A 273 -21.04 -28.89 59.55
C ASP A 273 -21.32 -27.44 59.04
N GLU A 274 -21.62 -26.49 59.93
CA GLU A 274 -21.93 -25.06 59.68
C GLU A 274 -20.86 -24.21 58.94
N ALA A 275 -21.31 -23.23 58.14
CA ALA A 275 -21.04 -21.80 58.35
C ALA A 275 -21.83 -20.91 57.35
N THR A 276 -22.81 -20.14 57.83
CA THR A 276 -23.47 -19.10 57.01
C THR A 276 -22.61 -17.84 56.93
N THR A 277 -22.65 -17.17 55.77
CA THR A 277 -22.24 -15.76 55.64
C THR A 277 -23.18 -15.10 54.64
N GLU A 278 -23.93 -14.10 55.11
CA GLU A 278 -24.84 -13.35 54.25
C GLU A 278 -24.05 -12.51 53.25
N GLY A 279 -24.39 -12.64 51.97
CA GLY A 279 -23.93 -11.78 50.89
C GLY A 279 -25.15 -11.32 50.09
N ASN A 280 -25.15 -10.04 49.68
CA ASN A 280 -26.28 -9.42 49.00
C ASN A 280 -26.74 -10.21 47.76
N PRO A 281 -28.03 -10.17 47.40
CA PRO A 281 -28.50 -10.69 46.12
C PRO A 281 -27.73 -10.03 44.98
N ALA A 282 -27.20 -10.83 44.06
CA ALA A 282 -26.51 -10.35 42.87
C ALA A 282 -27.53 -9.92 41.81
N ASP A 283 -27.13 -8.97 40.95
CA ASP A 283 -27.95 -8.51 39.82
C ASP A 283 -28.35 -9.68 38.89
N PRO A 284 -29.62 -9.72 38.42
CA PRO A 284 -30.12 -10.82 37.60
C PRO A 284 -29.38 -10.97 36.26
N GLU A 285 -28.80 -9.88 35.73
CA GLU A 285 -28.09 -9.88 34.46
C GLU A 285 -26.84 -10.79 34.45
N ASN A 286 -26.17 -10.96 35.60
CA ASN A 286 -24.94 -11.74 35.69
C ASN A 286 -25.16 -13.25 35.46
N ASN A 287 -26.40 -13.74 35.60
CA ASN A 287 -26.75 -15.10 35.21
C ASN A 287 -26.74 -15.31 33.68
N HIS A 288 -27.00 -14.26 32.90
CA HIS A 288 -27.24 -14.42 31.46
C HIS A 288 -25.98 -14.72 30.65
N ASP A 289 -24.79 -14.36 31.16
CA ASP A 289 -23.49 -14.82 30.64
C ASP A 289 -23.27 -16.31 30.93
N ILE A 290 -23.51 -16.74 32.18
CA ILE A 290 -23.31 -18.12 32.66
C ILE A 290 -24.13 -19.11 31.81
N TYR A 291 -25.38 -18.75 31.47
CA TYR A 291 -26.23 -19.58 30.64
C TYR A 291 -25.76 -19.77 29.19
N GLN A 292 -24.72 -19.08 28.72
CA GLN A 292 -24.24 -19.17 27.33
C GLN A 292 -22.77 -19.62 27.21
N GLU A 293 -22.12 -20.04 28.29
CA GLU A 293 -20.75 -20.58 28.23
C GLU A 293 -20.63 -21.81 27.32
N HIS A 294 -21.69 -22.62 27.24
CA HIS A 294 -21.77 -23.81 26.39
C HIS A 294 -21.65 -23.53 24.88
N LEU A 295 -21.77 -22.27 24.42
CA LEU A 295 -21.54 -21.90 23.01
C LEU A 295 -20.05 -21.88 22.63
N TYR A 296 -19.14 -21.90 23.60
CA TYR A 296 -17.70 -21.88 23.37
C TYR A 296 -17.12 -23.30 23.29
N SER A 297 -16.80 -23.72 22.07
CA SER A 297 -16.10 -24.97 21.77
C SER A 297 -14.62 -24.76 21.43
N ASP A 298 -13.83 -25.79 21.73
CA ASP A 298 -12.49 -26.10 21.21
C ASP A 298 -11.60 -24.91 20.86
N GLY A 299 -11.47 -24.59 19.56
CA GLY A 299 -10.57 -23.55 19.05
C GLY A 299 -10.94 -22.13 19.52
N LEU A 300 -12.23 -21.85 19.73
CA LEU A 300 -12.71 -20.55 20.20
C LEU A 300 -12.55 -20.40 21.72
N GLU A 301 -12.78 -21.47 22.48
CA GLU A 301 -12.58 -21.49 23.93
C GLU A 301 -11.09 -21.43 24.30
N HIS A 302 -10.24 -22.17 23.57
CA HIS A 302 -8.79 -22.06 23.68
C HIS A 302 -8.32 -20.64 23.35
N LEU A 303 -8.86 -20.01 22.31
CA LEU A 303 -8.55 -18.62 21.97
C LEU A 303 -8.98 -17.65 23.08
N ARG A 304 -10.22 -17.76 23.60
CA ARG A 304 -10.72 -16.93 24.71
C ARG A 304 -9.77 -17.00 25.91
N THR A 305 -9.48 -18.23 26.35
CA THR A 305 -8.56 -18.54 27.42
C THR A 305 -7.17 -17.94 27.19
N GLU A 306 -6.61 -18.05 25.98
CA GLU A 306 -5.31 -17.46 25.65
C GLU A 306 -5.35 -15.93 25.58
N LEU A 307 -6.45 -15.31 25.15
CA LEU A 307 -6.58 -13.84 25.18
C LEU A 307 -6.67 -13.30 26.63
N GLU A 308 -7.42 -13.97 27.50
CA GLU A 308 -7.59 -13.61 28.93
C GLU A 308 -6.29 -13.73 29.72
N LYS A 309 -5.50 -14.78 29.47
CA LYS A 309 -4.14 -14.93 30.03
C LYS A 309 -3.19 -13.85 29.51
N LYS A 310 -3.23 -13.55 28.21
CA LYS A 310 -2.18 -12.81 27.50
C LYS A 310 -2.35 -11.29 27.57
N TYR A 311 -3.58 -10.78 27.62
CA TYR A 311 -3.88 -9.36 27.50
C TYR A 311 -4.63 -8.78 28.71
N ASN A 312 -4.40 -7.51 29.01
CA ASN A 312 -5.20 -6.77 29.99
C ASN A 312 -6.26 -5.92 29.26
N ILE A 313 -7.51 -6.38 29.29
CA ILE A 313 -8.65 -5.77 28.60
C ILE A 313 -8.98 -4.34 29.05
N ASP A 314 -8.77 -3.98 30.32
CA ASP A 314 -8.89 -2.59 30.80
C ASP A 314 -7.86 -1.62 30.18
N ASN A 315 -6.73 -2.15 29.68
CA ASN A 315 -5.71 -1.37 28.99
C ASN A 315 -5.92 -1.33 27.46
N ILE A 316 -6.92 -2.03 26.94
CA ILE A 316 -7.32 -2.03 25.53
C ILE A 316 -8.40 -0.96 25.31
N ASP A 317 -8.33 -0.26 24.19
CA ASP A 317 -9.39 0.66 23.72
C ASP A 317 -10.36 -0.05 22.78
N GLN A 318 -9.83 -0.76 21.78
CA GLN A 318 -10.60 -1.44 20.74
C GLN A 318 -10.04 -2.82 20.42
N ILE A 319 -10.94 -3.77 20.18
CA ILE A 319 -10.65 -5.11 19.64
C ILE A 319 -11.45 -5.27 18.36
N SER A 320 -10.78 -5.58 17.25
CA SER A 320 -11.40 -5.86 15.96
C SER A 320 -11.10 -7.30 15.56
N TYR A 321 -12.07 -8.03 15.02
CA TYR A 321 -11.88 -9.42 14.60
C TYR A 321 -12.76 -9.75 13.39
N ALA A 322 -12.47 -10.84 12.67
CA ALA A 322 -13.22 -11.22 11.48
C ALA A 322 -13.73 -12.66 11.55
N LEU A 323 -15.06 -12.82 11.58
CA LEU A 323 -15.71 -14.10 11.30
C LEU A 323 -15.67 -14.34 9.79
N ALA A 324 -15.19 -15.51 9.39
CA ALA A 324 -15.17 -15.99 8.02
C ALA A 324 -16.00 -17.27 7.90
N ALA A 325 -17.11 -17.20 7.16
CA ALA A 325 -17.98 -18.33 6.86
C ALA A 325 -17.65 -18.90 5.47
N ASP A 326 -17.15 -20.13 5.42
CA ASP A 326 -16.86 -20.85 4.18
C ASP A 326 -18.10 -21.61 3.69
N VAL A 327 -18.79 -21.05 2.69
CA VAL A 327 -20.02 -21.63 2.12
C VAL A 327 -19.68 -22.70 1.10
N ASN A 328 -19.95 -23.97 1.46
CA ASN A 328 -19.96 -25.11 0.55
C ASN A 328 -21.40 -25.38 0.08
N CYS A 329 -21.58 -26.01 -1.09
CA CYS A 329 -22.89 -26.25 -1.68
C CYS A 329 -22.91 -27.58 -2.44
N ILE A 330 -23.90 -28.43 -2.19
CA ILE A 330 -24.17 -29.66 -2.94
C ILE A 330 -25.59 -29.58 -3.52
N GLU A 331 -25.74 -29.88 -4.81
CA GLU A 331 -27.04 -29.92 -5.49
C GLU A 331 -27.97 -30.97 -4.85
N ARG A 332 -29.22 -30.60 -4.54
CA ARG A 332 -30.17 -31.52 -3.87
C ARG A 332 -30.50 -32.79 -4.67
N ASN A 333 -30.53 -32.70 -6.00
CA ASN A 333 -30.89 -33.80 -6.92
C ASN A 333 -29.89 -33.87 -8.12
N PRO A 334 -28.64 -34.34 -7.93
CA PRO A 334 -27.64 -34.36 -9.01
C PRO A 334 -28.00 -35.35 -10.13
N SER A 335 -28.73 -36.42 -9.79
CA SER A 335 -29.17 -37.49 -10.69
C SER A 335 -29.96 -37.01 -11.91
N ILE A 336 -30.66 -35.87 -11.83
CA ILE A 336 -31.42 -35.29 -12.95
C ILE A 336 -30.50 -34.87 -14.12
N ARG A 337 -29.21 -34.62 -13.87
CA ARG A 337 -28.20 -34.32 -14.91
C ARG A 337 -27.47 -35.57 -15.43
N SER A 338 -27.63 -36.72 -14.78
CA SER A 338 -26.77 -37.91 -14.96
C SER A 338 -26.93 -38.63 -16.29
N ALA A 339 -27.93 -38.26 -17.13
CA ALA A 339 -28.18 -38.92 -18.41
C ALA A 339 -27.05 -38.76 -19.46
N PHE A 340 -26.08 -37.85 -19.24
CA PHE A 340 -25.02 -37.52 -20.22
C PHE A 340 -23.60 -37.42 -19.63
N ARG A 341 -23.35 -37.88 -18.40
CA ARG A 341 -22.00 -38.00 -17.83
C ARG A 341 -21.85 -39.29 -17.03
N GLN A 342 -20.66 -39.88 -17.11
CA GLN A 342 -20.36 -41.23 -16.64
C GLN A 342 -19.33 -41.25 -15.48
N ASP A 343 -19.01 -40.07 -14.96
CA ASP A 343 -18.10 -39.86 -13.83
C ASP A 343 -18.88 -39.62 -12.52
N VAL A 344 -18.24 -39.92 -11.39
CA VAL A 344 -18.83 -39.81 -10.04
C VAL A 344 -18.85 -38.35 -9.58
N ASP A 345 -19.88 -37.61 -10.00
CA ASP A 345 -20.16 -36.24 -9.57
C ASP A 345 -21.08 -36.28 -8.33
N ASP A 346 -20.51 -36.00 -7.13
CA ASP A 346 -21.24 -35.95 -5.85
C ASP A 346 -22.22 -34.76 -5.76
N GLY A 347 -22.30 -33.93 -6.82
CA GLY A 347 -23.19 -32.77 -6.90
C GLY A 347 -22.60 -31.48 -6.32
N THR A 348 -21.31 -31.48 -5.95
CA THR A 348 -20.59 -30.30 -5.45
C THR A 348 -20.67 -29.13 -6.44
N LEU A 349 -21.15 -27.98 -5.97
CA LEU A 349 -21.29 -26.74 -6.75
C LEU A 349 -20.32 -25.67 -6.27
N SER A 350 -19.61 -25.05 -7.22
CA SER A 350 -18.78 -23.87 -6.95
C SER A 350 -19.63 -22.60 -6.99
N LEU A 351 -19.42 -21.67 -6.05
CA LEU A 351 -20.21 -20.46 -5.90
C LEU A 351 -19.41 -19.20 -6.27
N LEU A 352 -20.10 -18.21 -6.86
CA LEU A 352 -19.60 -16.83 -7.08
C LEU A 352 -20.73 -15.82 -6.83
N ALA A 353 -20.39 -14.57 -6.52
CA ALA A 353 -21.39 -13.53 -6.36
C ALA A 353 -21.88 -12.96 -7.70
N ASP A 354 -23.19 -12.69 -7.81
CA ASP A 354 -23.82 -12.05 -8.96
C ASP A 354 -23.91 -10.54 -8.78
N ARG A 355 -23.13 -9.81 -9.57
CA ARG A 355 -23.10 -8.34 -9.59
C ARG A 355 -24.48 -7.71 -9.84
N ARG A 356 -25.39 -8.35 -10.59
CA ARG A 356 -26.75 -7.83 -10.81
C ARG A 356 -27.63 -7.99 -9.57
N ALA A 357 -27.41 -9.04 -8.76
CA ALA A 357 -28.06 -9.18 -7.47
C ALA A 357 -27.47 -8.17 -6.46
N LEU A 358 -26.14 -8.05 -6.39
CA LEU A 358 -25.47 -7.05 -5.53
C LEU A 358 -25.92 -5.62 -5.82
N VAL A 359 -26.04 -5.21 -7.10
CA VAL A 359 -26.54 -3.86 -7.46
C VAL A 359 -27.97 -3.62 -6.97
N ARG A 360 -28.82 -4.67 -6.88
CA ARG A 360 -30.17 -4.54 -6.31
C ARG A 360 -30.12 -4.37 -4.79
N TYR A 361 -29.43 -5.27 -4.09
CA TYR A 361 -29.29 -5.22 -2.63
C TYR A 361 -28.65 -3.91 -2.14
N PHE A 362 -27.56 -3.46 -2.76
CA PHE A 362 -26.86 -2.21 -2.39
C PHE A 362 -27.51 -0.92 -2.95
N GLY A 363 -28.71 -0.99 -3.54
CA GLY A 363 -29.39 0.18 -4.15
C GLY A 363 -28.60 0.87 -5.28
N GLY A 364 -27.60 0.20 -5.85
CA GLY A 364 -26.69 0.78 -6.83
C GLY A 364 -25.29 0.17 -6.83
N SER A 365 -24.36 0.83 -7.54
CA SER A 365 -22.98 0.36 -7.75
C SER A 365 -21.94 1.05 -6.88
N LYS A 366 -22.34 1.96 -5.98
CA LYS A 366 -21.44 2.74 -5.10
C LYS A 366 -21.16 2.08 -3.75
N GLY A 367 -21.98 1.11 -3.31
CA GLY A 367 -21.86 0.45 -2.00
C GLY A 367 -20.78 -0.63 -1.91
N PHE A 368 -20.29 -1.15 -3.03
CA PHE A 368 -19.33 -2.27 -3.07
C PHE A 368 -18.33 -2.16 -4.22
N THR A 369 -17.15 -2.75 -4.02
CA THR A 369 -16.16 -3.01 -5.08
C THR A 369 -16.34 -4.43 -5.60
N PHE A 370 -16.35 -4.61 -6.93
CA PHE A 370 -16.53 -5.89 -7.58
C PHE A 370 -15.25 -6.33 -8.30
N TYR A 371 -14.90 -7.61 -8.16
CA TYR A 371 -13.70 -8.23 -8.72
C TYR A 371 -14.11 -9.40 -9.64
N PRO A 372 -14.26 -9.15 -10.96
CA PRO A 372 -14.65 -10.18 -11.92
C PRO A 372 -13.58 -11.27 -12.04
N LEU A 373 -13.98 -12.54 -12.03
CA LEU A 373 -13.07 -13.67 -12.23
C LEU A 373 -13.20 -14.24 -13.66
N ALA A 374 -12.11 -14.80 -14.19
CA ALA A 374 -12.08 -15.38 -15.54
C ALA A 374 -12.58 -14.40 -16.64
N PHE A 375 -12.30 -13.11 -16.45
CA PHE A 375 -12.81 -11.96 -17.23
C PHE A 375 -14.33 -11.70 -17.18
N HIS A 376 -15.11 -12.44 -16.38
CA HIS A 376 -16.57 -12.36 -16.42
C HIS A 376 -17.12 -11.10 -15.69
N PRO A 377 -17.78 -10.14 -16.39
CA PRO A 377 -18.15 -8.86 -15.80
C PRO A 377 -19.34 -8.88 -14.80
N ARG A 378 -19.99 -10.04 -14.63
CA ARG A 378 -21.16 -10.26 -13.75
C ARG A 378 -20.87 -11.21 -12.57
N TYR A 379 -19.95 -12.17 -12.70
CA TYR A 379 -19.68 -13.16 -11.65
C TYR A 379 -18.23 -13.09 -11.16
N GLY A 380 -18.03 -13.20 -9.85
CA GLY A 380 -16.72 -13.06 -9.23
C GLY A 380 -16.79 -12.85 -7.72
N ASN A 381 -15.80 -12.13 -7.19
CA ASN A 381 -15.68 -11.77 -5.79
C ASN A 381 -16.14 -10.32 -5.56
N PHE A 382 -16.45 -9.93 -4.33
CA PHE A 382 -16.77 -8.53 -3.98
C PHE A 382 -16.28 -8.14 -2.59
N SER A 383 -16.40 -6.86 -2.26
CA SER A 383 -16.18 -6.33 -0.91
C SER A 383 -16.89 -5.00 -0.71
N SER A 384 -17.36 -4.72 0.50
CA SER A 384 -17.98 -3.44 0.90
C SER A 384 -17.27 -2.85 2.12
N PRO A 385 -17.24 -1.51 2.28
CA PRO A 385 -16.62 -0.85 3.45
C PRO A 385 -17.45 -0.96 4.75
N ARG A 386 -18.63 -1.60 4.65
CA ARG A 386 -19.64 -1.85 5.69
C ARG A 386 -20.21 -3.27 5.47
N PRO A 387 -21.03 -3.82 6.37
CA PRO A 387 -21.89 -4.96 6.06
C PRO A 387 -22.66 -4.81 4.73
N PRO A 388 -22.95 -5.91 4.03
CA PRO A 388 -23.94 -5.92 2.96
C PRO A 388 -25.36 -5.84 3.53
N PRO A 389 -26.35 -5.29 2.80
CA PRO A 389 -27.71 -5.12 3.34
C PRO A 389 -28.44 -6.39 3.78
N PHE A 390 -28.02 -7.58 3.34
CA PHE A 390 -28.53 -8.85 3.86
C PHE A 390 -28.06 -9.19 5.29
N LEU A 391 -27.19 -8.35 5.90
CA LEU A 391 -26.79 -8.42 7.31
C LEU A 391 -27.33 -7.22 8.13
N ASP A 392 -28.00 -6.24 7.52
CA ASP A 392 -28.28 -4.97 8.21
C ASP A 392 -29.16 -5.16 9.46
N ASP A 393 -30.21 -5.97 9.40
CA ASP A 393 -31.13 -6.22 10.53
C ASP A 393 -30.40 -6.82 11.73
N VAL A 394 -29.65 -7.91 11.53
CA VAL A 394 -28.86 -8.57 12.59
C VAL A 394 -27.73 -7.65 13.09
N CYS A 395 -27.08 -6.88 12.21
CA CYS A 395 -26.05 -5.91 12.59
C CYS A 395 -26.60 -4.64 13.29
N VAL A 396 -27.90 -4.36 13.20
CA VAL A 396 -28.58 -3.30 13.97
C VAL A 396 -29.00 -3.84 15.33
N VAL A 397 -29.73 -4.96 15.39
CA VAL A 397 -30.20 -5.53 16.67
C VAL A 397 -29.04 -5.84 17.61
N MET A 398 -27.96 -6.47 17.12
CA MET A 398 -26.78 -6.74 17.94
C MET A 398 -26.11 -5.47 18.47
N ARG A 399 -26.15 -4.36 17.71
CA ARG A 399 -25.56 -3.07 18.13
C ARG A 399 -26.41 -2.41 19.19
N ASP A 400 -27.72 -2.37 18.96
CA ASP A 400 -28.68 -1.69 19.82
C ASP A 400 -28.75 -2.43 21.17
N ASN A 401 -28.74 -3.78 21.16
CA ASN A 401 -28.63 -4.58 22.38
C ASN A 401 -27.28 -4.43 23.09
N MET A 402 -26.17 -4.30 22.36
CA MET A 402 -24.85 -4.09 22.98
C MET A 402 -24.73 -2.68 23.60
N SER A 403 -25.43 -1.68 23.04
CA SER A 403 -25.59 -0.35 23.65
C SER A 403 -26.46 -0.43 24.90
N TYR A 404 -27.64 -1.07 24.81
CA TYR A 404 -28.57 -1.26 25.93
C TYR A 404 -27.89 -1.90 27.15
N ARG A 405 -27.24 -3.06 26.95
CA ARG A 405 -26.46 -3.81 27.99
C ARG A 405 -25.18 -3.08 28.47
N ASN A 406 -24.97 -1.82 28.08
CA ASN A 406 -23.85 -0.98 28.53
C ASN A 406 -24.32 0.46 28.77
N ASN A 407 -25.42 0.65 29.50
CA ASN A 407 -25.99 1.95 29.88
C ASN A 407 -26.22 2.92 28.68
N GLY A 408 -26.63 2.38 27.53
CA GLY A 408 -26.89 3.17 26.32
C GLY A 408 -25.63 3.71 25.62
N ALA A 409 -24.46 3.10 25.86
CA ALA A 409 -23.20 3.58 25.29
C ALA A 409 -23.12 3.37 23.76
N ASP A 410 -23.22 4.49 23.03
CA ASP A 410 -23.02 4.57 21.58
C ASP A 410 -21.74 3.87 21.11
N ASP A 411 -21.81 3.12 20.00
CA ASP A 411 -20.62 2.60 19.29
C ASP A 411 -19.67 1.80 20.23
N VAL A 412 -20.27 0.99 21.11
CA VAL A 412 -19.63 -0.13 21.83
C VAL A 412 -19.28 -1.25 20.85
N LEU A 413 -20.23 -1.65 20.00
CA LEU A 413 -20.07 -2.60 18.89
C LEU A 413 -20.27 -1.87 17.56
N SER A 414 -19.33 -2.04 16.63
CA SER A 414 -19.39 -1.54 15.27
C SER A 414 -19.00 -2.63 14.27
N PHE A 415 -19.54 -2.54 13.06
CA PHE A 415 -19.28 -3.49 11.98
C PHE A 415 -18.50 -2.78 10.87
N GLY A 416 -17.36 -3.36 10.51
CA GLY A 416 -16.45 -2.79 9.55
C GLY A 416 -16.58 -3.40 8.15
N TYR A 417 -15.45 -3.45 7.47
CA TYR A 417 -15.28 -3.94 6.12
C TYR A 417 -15.75 -5.41 5.95
N PHE A 418 -16.40 -5.71 4.83
CA PHE A 418 -16.84 -7.04 4.45
C PHE A 418 -16.13 -7.51 3.17
N HIS A 419 -15.69 -8.78 3.11
CA HIS A 419 -15.15 -9.43 1.92
C HIS A 419 -15.97 -10.66 1.56
N ALA A 420 -16.13 -10.96 0.27
CA ALA A 420 -16.73 -12.19 -0.20
C ALA A 420 -16.04 -12.73 -1.45
N TYR A 421 -15.54 -13.97 -1.40
CA TYR A 421 -14.70 -14.52 -2.47
C TYR A 421 -14.66 -16.06 -2.53
N SER A 422 -14.46 -16.62 -3.73
CA SER A 422 -14.17 -18.06 -3.88
C SER A 422 -12.82 -18.42 -3.27
N ASN A 423 -12.75 -19.47 -2.45
CA ASN A 423 -11.55 -19.91 -1.73
C ASN A 423 -10.40 -20.34 -2.65
N ILE A 424 -10.68 -20.60 -3.93
CA ILE A 424 -9.68 -20.72 -5.00
C ILE A 424 -8.69 -19.54 -5.01
N LYS A 425 -9.12 -18.34 -4.57
CA LYS A 425 -8.25 -17.16 -4.32
C LYS A 425 -7.14 -17.45 -3.31
N ARG A 426 -7.41 -18.18 -2.22
CA ARG A 426 -6.42 -18.55 -1.19
C ARG A 426 -5.43 -19.57 -1.73
N THR A 427 -5.90 -20.59 -2.47
CA THR A 427 -5.07 -21.65 -3.05
C THR A 427 -3.97 -21.13 -3.99
N ILE A 428 -4.23 -20.05 -4.73
CA ILE A 428 -3.22 -19.40 -5.61
C ILE A 428 -2.44 -18.26 -4.93
N ARG A 429 -2.86 -17.86 -3.72
CA ARG A 429 -2.39 -16.65 -3.03
C ARG A 429 -2.72 -16.72 -1.52
N HIS A 430 -1.93 -17.46 -0.77
CA HIS A 430 -2.00 -17.45 0.71
C HIS A 430 -1.57 -16.09 1.28
N SER A 431 -0.54 -15.45 0.69
CA SER A 431 -0.11 -14.09 1.01
C SER A 431 -0.08 -13.19 -0.24
N PRO A 432 0.00 -11.84 -0.10
CA PRO A 432 0.17 -10.92 -1.23
C PRO A 432 1.41 -11.18 -2.11
N GLU A 433 2.46 -11.81 -1.58
CA GLU A 433 3.72 -12.03 -2.30
C GLU A 433 3.72 -13.33 -3.13
N ASP A 434 2.77 -14.23 -2.89
CA ASP A 434 2.75 -15.57 -3.49
C ASP A 434 2.21 -15.60 -4.92
N LEU A 435 1.37 -14.65 -5.33
CA LEU A 435 0.72 -14.67 -6.64
C LEU A 435 1.73 -14.32 -7.76
N LEU A 436 2.24 -15.32 -8.47
CA LEU A 436 3.24 -15.13 -9.53
C LEU A 436 2.80 -14.15 -10.65
N PRO A 437 1.54 -14.17 -11.14
CA PRO A 437 1.02 -13.18 -12.10
C PRO A 437 1.16 -11.73 -11.64
N ALA A 438 1.02 -11.44 -10.34
CA ALA A 438 1.15 -10.08 -9.81
C ALA A 438 2.59 -9.57 -9.78
N ARG A 439 3.58 -10.45 -9.95
CA ARG A 439 5.01 -10.13 -9.88
C ARG A 439 5.63 -9.78 -11.23
N GLY A 440 4.88 -9.87 -12.34
CA GLY A 440 5.36 -9.52 -13.69
C GLY A 440 6.66 -10.24 -14.09
N ILE A 441 6.77 -11.53 -13.76
CA ILE A 441 8.02 -12.30 -13.83
C ILE A 441 8.52 -12.44 -15.27
N ALA A 442 7.63 -12.72 -16.23
CA ALA A 442 8.03 -12.87 -17.62
C ALA A 442 8.38 -11.54 -18.27
N THR A 443 7.66 -10.46 -17.94
CA THR A 443 8.08 -9.10 -18.34
C THR A 443 9.48 -8.80 -17.81
N GLY A 444 9.75 -9.07 -16.52
CA GLY A 444 11.06 -8.89 -15.92
C GLY A 444 12.16 -9.73 -16.59
N ALA A 445 11.88 -11.00 -16.88
CA ALA A 445 12.83 -11.93 -17.49
C ALA A 445 13.16 -11.57 -18.95
N LEU A 446 12.15 -11.24 -19.76
CA LEU A 446 12.26 -11.23 -21.23
C LEU A 446 12.46 -9.83 -21.85
N THR A 447 12.16 -8.74 -21.13
CA THR A 447 12.22 -7.38 -21.71
C THR A 447 13.54 -6.65 -21.46
N LEU A 448 14.47 -7.25 -20.70
CA LEU A 448 15.86 -6.81 -20.58
C LEU A 448 16.73 -7.60 -21.60
N PRO A 449 17.36 -6.96 -22.59
CA PRO A 449 18.27 -7.64 -23.52
C PRO A 449 19.45 -8.31 -22.80
N PRO A 450 19.80 -9.59 -23.08
CA PRO A 450 20.89 -10.29 -22.39
C PRO A 450 22.23 -9.56 -22.43
N ARG A 451 22.55 -8.90 -23.55
CA ARG A 451 23.77 -8.06 -23.72
C ARG A 451 23.94 -6.94 -22.69
N GLU A 452 22.85 -6.52 -22.03
CA GLU A 452 22.84 -5.47 -21.00
C GLU A 452 22.87 -6.09 -19.60
N ALA A 453 22.17 -7.21 -19.40
CA ALA A 453 22.23 -7.96 -18.14
C ALA A 453 23.65 -8.49 -17.85
N ILE A 454 24.36 -8.97 -18.89
CA ILE A 454 25.74 -9.48 -18.80
C ILE A 454 26.73 -8.39 -18.32
N GLN A 455 26.46 -7.10 -18.58
CA GLN A 455 27.34 -6.00 -18.17
C GLN A 455 27.50 -5.87 -16.65
N ARG A 456 26.55 -6.41 -15.85
CA ARG A 456 26.64 -6.41 -14.38
C ARG A 456 26.24 -7.76 -13.83
N GLY A 457 27.17 -8.48 -13.21
CA GLY A 457 26.96 -9.85 -12.73
C GLY A 457 25.71 -10.05 -11.84
N TYR A 458 25.34 -9.06 -11.02
CA TYR A 458 24.12 -9.13 -10.19
C TYR A 458 22.82 -9.01 -11.02
N ILE A 459 22.84 -8.31 -12.15
CA ILE A 459 21.70 -8.19 -13.08
C ILE A 459 21.59 -9.48 -13.89
N SER A 460 22.70 -9.97 -14.45
CA SER A 460 22.75 -11.28 -15.12
C SER A 460 22.23 -12.40 -14.22
N ALA A 461 22.73 -12.51 -12.98
CA ALA A 461 22.26 -13.51 -12.01
C ALA A 461 20.76 -13.36 -11.68
N ARG A 462 20.23 -12.12 -11.58
CA ARG A 462 18.80 -11.90 -11.32
C ARG A 462 17.93 -12.22 -12.54
N GLN A 463 18.36 -11.87 -13.76
CA GLN A 463 17.66 -12.27 -14.98
C GLN A 463 17.66 -13.79 -15.15
N GLN A 464 18.81 -14.44 -14.99
CA GLN A 464 18.93 -15.89 -15.04
C GLN A 464 18.01 -16.57 -14.00
N ARG A 465 17.91 -16.03 -12.78
CA ARG A 465 16.92 -16.54 -11.80
C ARG A 465 15.48 -16.43 -12.30
N LEU A 466 15.08 -15.31 -12.92
CA LEU A 466 13.72 -15.14 -13.46
C LEU A 466 13.46 -16.03 -14.68
N LEU A 467 14.44 -16.21 -15.57
CA LEU A 467 14.37 -17.15 -16.71
C LEU A 467 14.18 -18.59 -16.23
N ARG A 468 14.94 -19.03 -15.21
CA ARG A 468 14.77 -20.37 -14.59
C ARG A 468 13.40 -20.56 -13.94
N THR A 469 12.82 -19.52 -13.32
CA THR A 469 11.43 -19.55 -12.84
C THR A 469 10.45 -19.71 -14.01
N LEU A 470 10.65 -18.98 -15.11
CA LEU A 470 9.80 -19.03 -16.30
C LEU A 470 9.88 -20.37 -17.06
N ALA A 471 11.03 -21.04 -17.01
CA ALA A 471 11.27 -22.36 -17.61
C ALA A 471 10.94 -23.54 -16.68
N GLY A 472 10.64 -23.28 -15.40
CA GLY A 472 10.40 -24.33 -14.39
C GLY A 472 11.66 -25.07 -13.90
N GLU A 473 12.84 -24.64 -14.33
CA GLU A 473 14.15 -25.20 -13.94
C GLU A 473 14.46 -25.10 -12.43
N GLN A 474 13.64 -24.36 -11.66
CA GLN A 474 13.74 -24.30 -10.19
C GLN A 474 13.09 -25.51 -9.51
N THR A 475 12.22 -26.25 -10.20
CA THR A 475 11.61 -27.49 -9.72
C THR A 475 11.57 -28.53 -10.87
N PRO A 476 12.72 -29.09 -11.31
CA PRO A 476 12.78 -29.92 -12.53
C PRO A 476 11.85 -31.14 -12.54
N GLU A 477 11.59 -31.73 -11.37
CA GLU A 477 10.66 -32.86 -11.19
C GLU A 477 9.19 -32.45 -11.37
N GLN A 478 8.85 -31.19 -11.07
CA GLN A 478 7.51 -30.62 -11.22
C GLN A 478 7.60 -29.16 -11.71
N PRO A 479 7.94 -28.92 -13.00
CA PRO A 479 8.25 -27.57 -13.51
C PRO A 479 7.10 -26.57 -13.31
N SER A 480 5.86 -27.06 -13.37
CA SER A 480 4.65 -26.26 -13.16
C SER A 480 4.58 -25.58 -11.79
N LEU A 481 5.26 -26.07 -10.75
CA LEU A 481 5.20 -25.46 -9.41
C LEU A 481 5.90 -24.09 -9.32
N THR A 482 6.83 -23.79 -10.23
CA THR A 482 7.56 -22.51 -10.25
C THR A 482 7.22 -21.63 -11.46
N MET A 483 6.70 -22.20 -12.53
CA MET A 483 6.27 -21.47 -13.73
C MET A 483 5.01 -20.60 -13.48
N PRO A 484 5.03 -19.29 -13.80
CA PRO A 484 3.84 -18.44 -13.75
C PRO A 484 2.70 -18.98 -14.63
N PHE A 485 1.47 -18.85 -14.14
CA PHE A 485 0.22 -19.39 -14.69
C PHE A 485 0.12 -20.92 -14.66
N ALA A 486 1.16 -21.68 -15.02
CA ALA A 486 1.16 -23.13 -14.84
C ALA A 486 0.95 -23.53 -13.37
N ARG A 487 1.58 -22.79 -12.44
CA ARG A 487 1.40 -22.99 -11.00
C ARG A 487 -0.02 -22.71 -10.57
N GLU A 488 -0.58 -21.57 -10.94
CA GLU A 488 -1.97 -21.21 -10.64
C GLU A 488 -2.92 -22.31 -11.16
N GLY A 489 -2.75 -22.75 -12.41
CA GLY A 489 -3.52 -23.85 -12.99
C GLY A 489 -3.26 -25.23 -12.38
N HIS A 490 -2.15 -25.43 -11.66
CA HIS A 490 -1.91 -26.64 -10.85
C HIS A 490 -2.62 -26.53 -9.49
N CYS A 491 -2.40 -25.44 -8.75
CA CYS A 491 -3.04 -25.15 -7.46
C CYS A 491 -4.56 -25.23 -7.53
N ILE A 492 -5.18 -24.64 -8.56
CA ILE A 492 -6.65 -24.68 -8.74
C ILE A 492 -7.13 -26.13 -8.94
N ARG A 493 -6.41 -26.96 -9.72
CA ARG A 493 -6.75 -28.38 -9.89
C ARG A 493 -6.56 -29.18 -8.60
N ALA A 494 -5.53 -28.89 -7.81
CA ALA A 494 -5.32 -29.52 -6.50
C ALA A 494 -6.48 -29.24 -5.54
N ALA A 495 -6.94 -27.98 -5.45
CA ALA A 495 -8.13 -27.61 -4.68
C ALA A 495 -9.41 -28.29 -5.20
N MET A 496 -9.60 -28.41 -6.52
CA MET A 496 -10.72 -29.16 -7.08
C MET A 496 -10.70 -30.64 -6.69
N SER A 497 -9.52 -31.28 -6.66
CA SER A 497 -9.37 -32.67 -6.20
C SER A 497 -9.40 -32.86 -4.67
N GLN A 498 -9.70 -31.79 -3.92
CA GLN A 498 -9.84 -31.76 -2.47
C GLN A 498 -11.15 -31.07 -2.05
N ASP A 499 -12.07 -30.87 -3.01
CA ASP A 499 -13.36 -30.15 -2.87
C ASP A 499 -13.28 -28.74 -2.24
N GLN A 500 -12.10 -28.10 -2.27
CA GLN A 500 -11.84 -26.75 -1.73
C GLN A 500 -12.36 -25.64 -2.66
N VAL A 501 -13.63 -25.74 -3.06
CA VAL A 501 -14.30 -24.85 -4.04
C VAL A 501 -15.33 -23.90 -3.40
N SER A 502 -15.37 -23.83 -2.07
CA SER A 502 -16.26 -22.97 -1.27
C SER A 502 -16.12 -21.47 -1.60
N PHE A 503 -17.14 -20.72 -1.22
CA PHE A 503 -17.17 -19.26 -1.30
C PHE A 503 -17.22 -18.67 0.11
N ARG A 504 -16.16 -17.98 0.49
CA ARG A 504 -15.98 -17.36 1.80
C ARG A 504 -16.70 -16.03 1.89
N MET A 505 -17.37 -15.78 3.02
CA MET A 505 -17.87 -14.47 3.42
C MET A 505 -17.21 -14.05 4.74
N GLU A 506 -16.58 -12.88 4.78
CA GLU A 506 -15.84 -12.36 5.95
C GLU A 506 -16.48 -11.04 6.41
N GLN A 507 -16.97 -10.99 7.65
CA GLN A 507 -17.44 -9.75 8.28
C GLN A 507 -16.48 -9.34 9.40
N VAL A 508 -15.91 -8.14 9.29
CA VAL A 508 -15.14 -7.53 10.39
C VAL A 508 -16.10 -6.97 11.43
N MET A 509 -15.94 -7.41 12.67
CA MET A 509 -16.59 -6.89 13.86
C MET A 509 -15.59 -6.05 14.66
N THR A 510 -16.06 -5.14 15.49
CA THR A 510 -15.21 -4.29 16.32
C THR A 510 -15.93 -3.88 17.60
N ILE A 511 -15.31 -4.15 18.75
CA ILE A 511 -15.83 -3.78 20.07
C ILE A 511 -14.84 -2.84 20.76
N ARG A 512 -15.35 -1.89 21.56
CA ARG A 512 -14.52 -1.02 22.39
C ARG A 512 -14.64 -1.35 23.89
N PRO A 513 -13.71 -2.13 24.48
CA PRO A 513 -13.62 -2.33 25.92
C PRO A 513 -13.47 -1.05 26.77
N SER A 514 -13.15 0.09 26.16
CA SER A 514 -13.21 1.40 26.81
C SER A 514 -14.63 1.89 27.10
N LYS A 515 -15.63 1.43 26.34
CA LYS A 515 -17.05 1.74 26.52
C LYS A 515 -17.86 0.63 27.18
N LEU A 516 -17.33 -0.59 27.28
CA LEU A 516 -17.96 -1.65 28.07
C LEU A 516 -18.02 -1.27 29.54
N GLU A 517 -19.11 -1.64 30.19
CA GLU A 517 -19.26 -1.58 31.64
C GLU A 517 -18.24 -2.46 32.35
N ARG A 518 -17.97 -2.14 33.63
CA ARG A 518 -16.86 -2.77 34.35
C ARG A 518 -17.06 -4.27 34.58
N GLY A 519 -18.30 -4.74 34.73
CA GLY A 519 -18.63 -6.16 34.74
C GLY A 519 -18.32 -6.82 33.39
N HIS A 520 -18.84 -6.24 32.29
CA HIS A 520 -18.77 -6.78 30.93
C HIS A 520 -17.37 -6.76 30.26
N ARG A 521 -16.30 -6.38 30.97
CA ARG A 521 -14.91 -6.36 30.46
C ARG A 521 -14.19 -7.71 30.58
N HIS A 522 -14.65 -8.68 29.81
CA HIS A 522 -14.02 -10.01 29.66
C HIS A 522 -14.07 -10.45 28.18
N PHE A 523 -13.14 -11.31 27.76
CA PHE A 523 -13.04 -11.68 26.34
C PHE A 523 -14.22 -12.54 25.85
N PHE A 524 -14.96 -13.16 26.78
CA PHE A 524 -16.28 -13.75 26.53
C PHE A 524 -17.25 -12.74 25.89
N ARG A 525 -17.62 -11.64 26.59
CA ARG A 525 -18.50 -10.59 26.03
C ARG A 525 -17.94 -9.93 24.76
N VAL A 526 -16.61 -9.94 24.57
CA VAL A 526 -15.97 -9.45 23.34
C VAL A 526 -16.10 -10.42 22.16
N LEU A 527 -16.06 -11.73 22.37
CA LEU A 527 -16.18 -12.71 21.28
C LEU A 527 -17.64 -13.09 21.01
N HIS A 528 -18.49 -13.07 22.04
CA HIS A 528 -19.88 -13.54 22.01
C HIS A 528 -20.71 -13.07 20.79
N PRO A 529 -20.63 -11.81 20.32
CA PRO A 529 -21.37 -11.38 19.13
C PRO A 529 -21.10 -12.20 17.85
N ILE A 530 -20.06 -13.04 17.81
CA ILE A 530 -19.81 -13.97 16.70
C ILE A 530 -20.96 -14.97 16.47
N PHE A 531 -21.65 -15.41 17.53
CA PHE A 531 -22.63 -16.50 17.45
C PHE A 531 -23.90 -16.10 16.69
N GLN A 532 -24.40 -14.86 16.85
CA GLN A 532 -25.57 -14.40 16.09
C GLN A 532 -25.30 -14.30 14.59
N LEU A 533 -24.06 -13.95 14.18
CA LEU A 533 -23.67 -14.03 12.77
C LEU A 533 -23.55 -15.48 12.27
N MET A 534 -23.00 -16.40 13.07
CA MET A 534 -22.96 -17.83 12.72
C MET A 534 -24.38 -18.41 12.56
N ARG A 535 -25.28 -18.10 13.51
CA ARG A 535 -26.70 -18.47 13.51
C ARG A 535 -27.46 -17.87 12.32
N PHE A 536 -27.19 -16.62 11.95
CA PHE A 536 -27.68 -16.03 10.70
C PHE A 536 -27.29 -16.90 9.48
N PHE A 537 -26.00 -17.24 9.31
CA PHE A 537 -25.58 -18.07 8.17
C PHE A 537 -26.19 -19.49 8.23
N LEU A 538 -26.34 -20.08 9.42
CA LEU A 538 -26.92 -21.42 9.59
C LEU A 538 -28.42 -21.48 9.24
N LYS A 539 -29.22 -20.49 9.66
CA LYS A 539 -30.68 -20.49 9.51
C LYS A 539 -31.15 -19.70 8.28
N GLU A 540 -30.63 -18.51 8.03
CA GLU A 540 -31.18 -17.52 7.07
C GLU A 540 -30.60 -17.66 5.66
N LYS A 541 -30.53 -18.91 5.18
CA LYS A 541 -29.92 -19.30 3.90
C LYS A 541 -30.42 -18.47 2.71
N ARG A 542 -31.70 -18.08 2.71
CA ARG A 542 -32.33 -17.27 1.66
C ARG A 542 -31.71 -15.87 1.51
N ALA A 543 -31.25 -15.25 2.61
CA ALA A 543 -30.71 -13.89 2.60
C ALA A 543 -29.36 -13.81 1.86
N TYR A 544 -28.36 -14.60 2.28
CA TYR A 544 -27.03 -14.54 1.67
C TYR A 544 -26.92 -15.31 0.34
N THR A 545 -27.75 -16.34 0.08
CA THR A 545 -27.73 -17.05 -1.21
C THR A 545 -28.33 -16.23 -2.35
N ALA A 546 -29.23 -15.28 -2.08
CA ALA A 546 -29.84 -14.43 -3.12
C ALA A 546 -28.84 -13.58 -3.91
N VAL A 547 -27.63 -13.32 -3.38
CA VAL A 547 -26.54 -12.64 -4.10
C VAL A 547 -25.57 -13.61 -4.82
N LEU A 548 -25.82 -14.93 -4.80
CA LEU A 548 -24.92 -15.95 -5.31
C LEU A 548 -25.42 -16.68 -6.57
N ARG A 549 -24.45 -17.21 -7.32
CA ARG A 549 -24.60 -17.97 -8.55
C ARG A 549 -23.82 -19.28 -8.41
N SER A 550 -24.47 -20.41 -8.66
CA SER A 550 -23.85 -21.74 -8.61
C SER A 550 -23.40 -22.19 -10.00
N PHE A 551 -22.26 -22.88 -10.03
CA PHE A 551 -21.62 -23.44 -11.22
C PHE A 551 -21.21 -24.89 -10.97
N LEU A 552 -21.23 -25.72 -12.00
CA LEU A 552 -20.49 -26.99 -11.98
C LEU A 552 -18.97 -26.70 -11.90
N PRO A 553 -18.19 -27.47 -11.13
CA PRO A 553 -16.72 -27.41 -11.09
C PRO A 553 -16.07 -27.47 -12.49
N SER A 554 -16.65 -28.28 -13.39
CA SER A 554 -16.28 -28.39 -14.81
C SER A 554 -16.46 -27.11 -15.65
N ILE A 555 -17.11 -26.07 -15.11
CA ILE A 555 -17.24 -24.74 -15.72
C ILE A 555 -16.39 -23.74 -14.94
N PHE A 556 -16.67 -23.56 -13.65
CA PHE A 556 -15.85 -22.79 -12.73
C PHE A 556 -15.55 -23.66 -11.50
N PRO A 557 -14.27 -23.82 -11.08
CA PRO A 557 -13.12 -23.01 -11.47
C PRO A 557 -12.37 -23.47 -12.74
N THR A 558 -12.83 -24.52 -13.46
CA THR A 558 -12.15 -25.05 -14.67
C THR A 558 -11.76 -23.97 -15.70
N ILE A 559 -12.60 -22.96 -15.94
CA ILE A 559 -12.29 -21.84 -16.85
C ILE A 559 -11.04 -21.05 -16.45
N LEU A 560 -10.72 -20.94 -15.15
CA LEU A 560 -9.47 -20.33 -14.67
C LEU A 560 -8.26 -21.22 -15.02
N CYS A 561 -8.40 -22.55 -14.99
CA CYS A 561 -7.37 -23.47 -15.48
C CYS A 561 -7.16 -23.36 -17.00
N SER A 562 -8.23 -23.14 -17.77
CA SER A 562 -8.13 -22.89 -19.21
C SER A 562 -7.39 -21.58 -19.50
N PHE A 563 -7.70 -20.49 -18.78
CA PHE A 563 -6.96 -19.23 -18.89
C PHE A 563 -5.51 -19.35 -18.40
N ALA A 564 -5.26 -20.08 -17.31
CA ALA A 564 -3.92 -20.39 -16.83
C ALA A 564 -3.06 -21.02 -17.94
N LYS A 565 -3.58 -22.07 -18.60
CA LYS A 565 -2.88 -22.73 -19.70
C LYS A 565 -2.69 -21.82 -20.91
N LEU A 566 -3.65 -20.95 -21.23
CA LEU A 566 -3.51 -19.97 -22.30
C LEU A 566 -2.38 -18.96 -22.03
N PHE A 567 -2.31 -18.42 -20.80
CA PHE A 567 -1.24 -17.49 -20.44
C PHE A 567 0.12 -18.19 -20.42
N GLU A 568 0.22 -19.38 -19.81
CA GLU A 568 1.42 -20.23 -19.83
C GLU A 568 1.98 -20.40 -21.25
N LEU A 569 1.16 -20.86 -22.20
CA LEU A 569 1.55 -21.06 -23.60
C LEU A 569 1.96 -19.74 -24.28
N GLY A 570 1.28 -18.64 -23.94
CA GLY A 570 1.65 -17.30 -24.41
C GLY A 570 3.03 -16.85 -23.91
N LEU A 571 3.37 -17.13 -22.64
CA LEU A 571 4.68 -16.77 -22.09
C LEU A 571 5.78 -17.67 -22.66
N ALA A 572 5.50 -18.97 -22.86
CA ALA A 572 6.42 -19.93 -23.45
C ALA A 572 6.82 -19.55 -24.89
N GLU A 573 5.87 -19.12 -25.72
CA GLU A 573 6.15 -18.62 -27.07
C GLU A 573 6.98 -17.31 -27.04
N MET A 574 6.72 -16.41 -26.09
CA MET A 574 7.56 -15.21 -25.90
C MET A 574 8.98 -15.56 -25.43
N HIS A 575 9.13 -16.54 -24.54
CA HIS A 575 10.45 -17.04 -24.11
C HIS A 575 11.21 -17.67 -25.28
N ARG A 576 10.54 -18.49 -26.11
CA ARG A 576 11.13 -19.04 -27.34
C ARG A 576 11.59 -17.95 -28.31
N ARG A 577 10.81 -16.87 -28.49
CA ARG A 577 11.18 -15.70 -29.33
C ARG A 577 12.35 -14.91 -28.76
N PHE A 578 12.45 -14.78 -27.44
CA PHE A 578 13.59 -14.17 -26.76
C PHE A 578 14.88 -14.96 -27.01
N LEU A 579 14.86 -16.28 -26.79
CA LEU A 579 16.01 -17.16 -27.06
C LEU A 579 16.43 -17.14 -28.53
N ALA A 580 15.46 -17.19 -29.47
CA ALA A 580 15.72 -17.14 -30.91
C ALA A 580 16.35 -15.81 -31.40
N ARG A 581 16.41 -14.77 -30.55
CA ARG A 581 17.02 -13.47 -30.83
C ARG A 581 18.31 -13.21 -30.02
N ALA A 582 18.73 -14.20 -29.21
CA ALA A 582 19.95 -14.21 -28.43
C ALA A 582 20.20 -12.88 -27.69
N GLU A 583 21.38 -12.29 -27.84
CA GLU A 583 21.81 -11.05 -27.19
C GLU A 583 20.86 -9.85 -27.32
N LYS A 584 20.02 -9.81 -28.37
CA LYS A 584 19.08 -8.71 -28.63
C LYS A 584 17.80 -8.82 -27.80
N GLY A 585 17.42 -10.01 -27.33
CA GLY A 585 16.15 -10.25 -26.65
C GLY A 585 14.93 -9.88 -27.51
N LEU A 586 13.80 -9.57 -26.86
CA LEU A 586 12.57 -9.12 -27.53
C LEU A 586 12.73 -7.70 -28.13
N ASP A 587 11.94 -7.36 -29.16
CA ASP A 587 11.74 -5.96 -29.57
C ASP A 587 10.72 -5.25 -28.66
N LEU A 588 10.59 -3.93 -28.82
CA LEU A 588 9.66 -3.11 -28.04
C LEU A 588 8.20 -3.61 -28.13
N ALA A 589 7.74 -4.01 -29.32
CA ALA A 589 6.38 -4.47 -29.51
C ALA A 589 6.13 -5.79 -28.78
N LEU A 590 7.03 -6.77 -28.89
CA LEU A 590 6.96 -8.01 -28.11
C LEU A 590 7.14 -7.75 -26.60
N SER A 591 7.89 -6.72 -26.21
CA SER A 591 8.09 -6.32 -24.81
C SER A 591 6.85 -5.69 -24.18
N GLU A 592 6.13 -4.84 -24.92
CA GLU A 592 4.81 -4.35 -24.51
C GLU A 592 3.76 -5.48 -24.54
N ALA A 593 3.83 -6.40 -25.50
CA ALA A 593 2.93 -7.55 -25.56
C ALA A 593 3.04 -8.46 -24.33
N ILE A 594 4.25 -8.85 -23.90
CA ILE A 594 4.43 -9.63 -22.66
C ILE A 594 3.99 -8.83 -21.42
N ALA A 595 4.23 -7.51 -21.41
CA ALA A 595 3.79 -6.62 -20.33
C ALA A 595 2.26 -6.46 -20.24
N VAL A 596 1.55 -6.62 -21.36
CA VAL A 596 0.08 -6.73 -21.39
C VAL A 596 -0.38 -8.12 -20.95
N LEU A 597 0.26 -9.21 -21.40
CA LEU A 597 -0.11 -10.58 -21.04
C LEU A 597 0.01 -10.84 -19.53
N ASP A 598 1.10 -10.43 -18.88
CA ASP A 598 1.26 -10.53 -17.42
C ASP A 598 0.12 -9.80 -16.68
N ARG A 599 -0.30 -8.62 -17.17
CA ARG A 599 -1.37 -7.79 -16.56
C ARG A 599 -2.77 -8.35 -16.79
N LEU A 600 -3.07 -8.85 -18.01
CA LEU A 600 -4.32 -9.53 -18.30
C LEU A 600 -4.46 -10.83 -17.49
N GLY A 601 -3.37 -11.59 -17.38
CA GLY A 601 -3.32 -12.76 -16.52
C GLY A 601 -3.59 -12.40 -15.06
N ASN A 602 -2.89 -11.39 -14.51
CA ASN A 602 -3.15 -10.92 -13.14
C ASN A 602 -4.64 -10.51 -12.93
N TYR A 603 -5.22 -9.76 -13.86
CA TYR A 603 -6.65 -9.39 -13.81
C TYR A 603 -7.58 -10.62 -13.87
N CYS A 604 -7.27 -11.63 -14.68
CA CYS A 604 -8.06 -12.86 -14.82
C CYS A 604 -8.32 -13.57 -13.47
N PHE A 605 -7.31 -13.63 -12.61
CA PHE A 605 -7.37 -14.31 -11.30
C PHE A 605 -7.74 -13.40 -10.13
N THR A 606 -7.65 -12.07 -10.27
CA THR A 606 -7.85 -11.11 -9.16
C THR A 606 -9.03 -10.17 -9.32
N GLY A 607 -9.48 -9.92 -10.56
CA GLY A 607 -10.44 -8.86 -10.88
C GLY A 607 -9.96 -7.43 -10.58
N ASP A 608 -8.69 -7.23 -10.19
CA ASP A 608 -8.19 -5.91 -9.76
C ASP A 608 -7.98 -4.99 -10.97
N ILE A 609 -8.98 -4.14 -11.25
CA ILE A 609 -8.97 -3.23 -12.40
C ILE A 609 -7.75 -2.28 -12.43
N ARG A 610 -7.07 -2.05 -11.30
CA ARG A 610 -5.89 -1.18 -11.22
C ARG A 610 -4.69 -1.72 -12.01
N VAL A 611 -4.65 -3.03 -12.28
CA VAL A 611 -3.58 -3.64 -13.08
C VAL A 611 -3.77 -3.38 -14.58
N LEU A 612 -5.00 -3.06 -15.02
CA LEU A 612 -5.35 -2.69 -16.39
C LEU A 612 -5.30 -1.16 -16.54
N MET A 613 -4.09 -0.62 -16.67
CA MET A 613 -3.84 0.81 -16.80
C MET A 613 -4.64 1.44 -17.96
N SER A 614 -5.70 2.15 -17.62
CA SER A 614 -6.77 2.54 -18.56
C SER A 614 -6.28 3.42 -19.72
N THR A 615 -5.21 4.19 -19.53
CA THR A 615 -4.57 5.00 -20.58
C THR A 615 -4.00 4.17 -21.73
N VAL A 616 -3.61 2.90 -21.51
CA VAL A 616 -3.14 1.97 -22.55
C VAL A 616 -4.21 0.93 -22.92
N PHE A 617 -4.93 0.39 -21.93
CA PHE A 617 -5.90 -0.68 -22.18
C PHE A 617 -7.20 -0.22 -22.87
N ARG A 618 -7.56 1.07 -22.84
CA ARG A 618 -8.68 1.60 -23.64
C ARG A 618 -8.28 1.76 -25.12
N PRO A 619 -7.17 2.42 -25.50
CA PRO A 619 -6.72 2.48 -26.90
C PRO A 619 -6.48 1.12 -27.56
N LEU A 620 -6.07 0.10 -26.79
CA LEU A 620 -6.01 -1.29 -27.26
C LEU A 620 -7.39 -1.96 -27.49
N LEU A 621 -8.50 -1.26 -27.21
CA LEU A 621 -9.89 -1.73 -27.22
C LEU A 621 -10.22 -2.83 -26.19
N THR A 622 -9.28 -3.16 -25.31
CA THR A 622 -9.42 -4.25 -24.32
C THR A 622 -10.43 -3.91 -23.23
N MET A 623 -10.40 -2.68 -22.71
CA MET A 623 -11.36 -2.24 -21.69
C MET A 623 -12.81 -2.35 -22.17
N ASP A 624 -13.06 -1.96 -23.43
CA ASP A 624 -14.40 -1.91 -23.98
C ASP A 624 -14.88 -3.30 -24.44
N SER A 625 -13.98 -4.19 -24.88
CA SER A 625 -14.29 -5.63 -25.06
C SER A 625 -14.75 -6.27 -23.75
N LEU A 626 -14.03 -6.04 -22.64
CA LEU A 626 -14.39 -6.56 -21.32
C LEU A 626 -15.69 -5.98 -20.76
N ARG A 627 -16.02 -4.73 -21.10
CA ARG A 627 -17.31 -4.09 -20.76
C ARG A 627 -18.48 -4.70 -21.52
N LEU A 628 -18.28 -5.09 -22.77
CA LEU A 628 -19.27 -5.70 -23.66
C LEU A 628 -19.40 -7.23 -23.49
N CYS A 629 -18.93 -7.79 -22.36
CA CYS A 629 -18.93 -9.24 -22.09
C CYS A 629 -18.16 -10.09 -23.12
N ALA A 630 -17.32 -9.48 -23.94
CA ALA A 630 -16.57 -10.17 -24.99
C ALA A 630 -15.20 -10.64 -24.50
N TRP A 631 -14.55 -11.49 -25.31
CA TRP A 631 -13.21 -12.01 -25.06
C TRP A 631 -12.20 -10.86 -24.83
N PRO A 632 -11.17 -11.02 -23.97
CA PRO A 632 -10.09 -10.03 -23.81
C PRO A 632 -9.36 -9.81 -25.14
N TYR A 633 -9.68 -8.69 -25.80
CA TYR A 633 -9.23 -8.36 -27.15
C TYR A 633 -8.19 -7.23 -27.14
N MET A 634 -7.23 -7.29 -28.06
CA MET A 634 -6.24 -6.25 -28.32
C MET A 634 -6.23 -5.96 -29.83
N THR A 635 -6.36 -4.69 -30.23
CA THR A 635 -6.25 -4.36 -31.66
C THR A 635 -4.82 -4.50 -32.18
N ALA A 636 -4.68 -5.29 -33.25
CA ALA A 636 -3.44 -5.43 -34.00
C ALA A 636 -3.03 -4.12 -34.71
N ASP A 637 -3.95 -3.17 -34.90
CA ASP A 637 -3.68 -1.87 -35.54
C ASP A 637 -2.83 -0.95 -34.67
N THR A 638 -2.67 -1.26 -33.38
CA THR A 638 -1.86 -0.50 -32.42
C THR A 638 -0.70 -1.32 -31.88
N LEU A 639 -0.91 -2.64 -31.68
CA LEU A 639 0.11 -3.58 -31.23
C LEU A 639 -0.14 -4.95 -31.86
N ASP A 640 0.65 -5.33 -32.88
CA ASP A 640 0.65 -6.67 -33.47
C ASP A 640 1.80 -7.50 -32.88
N PHE A 641 1.49 -8.67 -32.35
CA PHE A 641 2.49 -9.65 -31.89
C PHE A 641 2.31 -11.04 -32.49
N ARG A 642 1.54 -11.18 -33.58
CA ARG A 642 1.32 -12.47 -34.25
C ARG A 642 2.59 -12.98 -34.92
N GLY A 643 3.30 -12.10 -35.63
CA GLY A 643 4.56 -12.39 -36.34
C GLY A 643 5.76 -12.68 -35.42
N SER A 644 6.87 -13.11 -36.02
CA SER A 644 8.15 -13.39 -35.33
C SER A 644 8.86 -12.15 -34.76
N SER A 645 8.52 -10.97 -35.29
CA SER A 645 8.76 -9.66 -34.70
C SER A 645 7.42 -8.96 -34.51
N GLY A 646 7.31 -8.13 -33.48
CA GLY A 646 6.10 -7.35 -33.23
C GLY A 646 6.09 -6.04 -34.02
N LYS A 647 4.91 -5.41 -34.14
CA LYS A 647 4.72 -4.05 -34.65
C LYS A 647 3.99 -3.21 -33.60
N LEU A 648 4.42 -1.97 -33.43
CA LEU A 648 3.83 -0.98 -32.53
C LEU A 648 3.53 0.28 -33.34
N ASP A 649 2.28 0.76 -33.34
CA ASP A 649 1.97 2.07 -33.90
C ASP A 649 2.35 3.15 -32.88
N ILE A 650 3.55 3.72 -33.03
CA ILE A 650 4.11 4.76 -32.15
C ILE A 650 3.33 6.08 -32.23
N VAL A 651 2.53 6.30 -33.29
CA VAL A 651 1.69 7.49 -33.46
C VAL A 651 0.39 7.34 -32.68
N ARG A 652 -0.24 6.16 -32.74
CA ARG A 652 -1.44 5.81 -31.95
C ARG A 652 -1.12 5.41 -30.51
N TRP A 653 0.13 5.05 -30.20
CA TRP A 653 0.49 4.60 -28.86
C TRP A 653 0.26 5.70 -27.80
N PRO A 654 -0.35 5.39 -26.65
CA PRO A 654 -0.68 6.40 -25.64
C PRO A 654 0.54 7.05 -25.00
N ARG A 655 0.42 8.34 -24.73
CA ARG A 655 1.51 9.23 -24.30
C ARG A 655 1.17 9.94 -23.00
N THR A 656 2.20 10.37 -22.28
CA THR A 656 2.08 11.25 -21.12
C THR A 656 1.39 12.58 -21.47
N LYS A 657 0.82 13.24 -20.46
CA LYS A 657 0.18 14.57 -20.58
C LYS A 657 1.16 15.74 -20.39
N ASP A 658 2.41 15.46 -20.06
CA ASP A 658 3.47 16.46 -20.00
C ASP A 658 3.81 17.01 -21.40
N GLU A 659 4.61 18.08 -21.42
CA GLU A 659 5.08 18.73 -22.65
C GLU A 659 5.86 17.79 -23.57
N GLU A 660 6.48 16.75 -23.00
CA GLU A 660 7.35 15.82 -23.71
C GLU A 660 6.60 14.69 -24.42
N ARG A 661 5.33 14.43 -24.05
CA ARG A 661 4.42 13.46 -24.69
C ARG A 661 5.09 12.10 -24.95
N LYS A 662 5.78 11.58 -23.94
CA LYS A 662 6.50 10.31 -23.94
C LYS A 662 5.53 9.12 -24.00
N PRO A 663 5.71 8.14 -24.91
CA PRO A 663 4.97 6.88 -24.92
C PRO A 663 4.98 6.18 -23.56
N ILE A 664 3.81 5.78 -23.07
CA ILE A 664 3.69 5.12 -21.77
C ILE A 664 3.99 3.64 -21.95
N LEU A 665 5.17 3.19 -21.52
CA LEU A 665 5.67 1.83 -21.72
C LEU A 665 5.40 0.94 -20.48
N LEU A 666 4.57 -0.10 -20.66
CA LEU A 666 4.16 -1.02 -19.60
C LEU A 666 5.30 -1.90 -19.09
N HIS A 667 6.30 -2.24 -19.92
CA HIS A 667 7.40 -3.12 -19.48
C HIS A 667 8.37 -2.43 -18.51
N ILE A 668 8.56 -1.11 -18.64
CA ILE A 668 9.50 -0.32 -17.83
C ILE A 668 9.17 -0.39 -16.33
N ALA A 669 7.88 -0.38 -15.97
CA ALA A 669 7.45 -0.51 -14.58
C ALA A 669 7.82 -1.89 -13.96
N SER A 670 7.73 -2.97 -14.75
CA SER A 670 8.17 -4.30 -14.32
C SER A 670 9.70 -4.37 -14.21
N LEU A 671 10.44 -3.67 -15.06
CA LEU A 671 11.89 -3.53 -14.94
C LEU A 671 12.32 -2.69 -13.72
N GLU A 672 11.54 -1.68 -13.31
CA GLU A 672 11.81 -0.95 -12.05
C GLU A 672 11.67 -1.88 -10.84
N TYR A 673 10.61 -2.70 -10.80
CA TYR A 673 10.39 -3.68 -9.74
C TYR A 673 11.47 -4.78 -9.71
N HIS A 674 11.94 -5.24 -10.87
CA HIS A 674 12.94 -6.32 -10.96
C HIS A 674 14.41 -5.87 -10.95
N TYR A 675 14.74 -4.63 -11.29
CA TYR A 675 16.13 -4.20 -11.42
C TYR A 675 16.42 -2.81 -10.83
N GLY A 676 15.40 -2.08 -10.39
CA GLY A 676 15.51 -0.74 -9.81
C GLY A 676 15.50 0.38 -10.86
N ARG A 677 15.24 1.60 -10.38
CA ARG A 677 15.01 2.82 -11.18
C ARG A 677 16.09 3.10 -12.22
N VAL A 678 17.36 2.86 -11.90
CA VAL A 678 18.49 3.13 -12.81
C VAL A 678 18.43 2.27 -14.09
N ILE A 679 18.00 1.02 -13.96
CA ILE A 679 17.91 0.07 -15.09
C ILE A 679 16.63 0.30 -15.91
N ALA A 680 15.52 0.57 -15.23
CA ALA A 680 14.28 1.00 -15.88
C ALA A 680 14.47 2.29 -16.69
N ALA A 681 15.13 3.30 -16.11
CA ALA A 681 15.45 4.55 -16.79
C ALA A 681 16.44 4.37 -17.95
N ASN A 682 17.45 3.49 -17.83
CA ASN A 682 18.34 3.17 -18.94
C ASN A 682 17.57 2.53 -20.11
N CYS A 683 16.75 1.52 -19.83
CA CYS A 683 15.94 0.86 -20.85
C CYS A 683 14.97 1.85 -21.54
N HIS A 684 14.25 2.66 -20.76
CA HIS A 684 13.37 3.71 -21.28
C HIS A 684 14.12 4.72 -22.15
N SER A 685 15.31 5.16 -21.71
CA SER A 685 16.11 6.15 -22.46
C SER A 685 16.58 5.58 -23.80
N ARG A 686 17.06 4.34 -23.82
CA ARG A 686 17.45 3.65 -25.05
C ARG A 686 16.28 3.48 -26.02
N VAL A 687 15.09 3.12 -25.52
CA VAL A 687 13.89 3.02 -26.35
C VAL A 687 13.51 4.39 -26.91
N TRP A 688 13.54 5.44 -26.08
CA TRP A 688 13.23 6.82 -26.46
C TRP A 688 14.14 7.37 -27.58
N PHE A 689 15.46 7.31 -27.41
CA PHE A 689 16.40 7.83 -28.42
C PHE A 689 16.64 6.86 -29.59
N GLY A 690 16.74 5.57 -29.32
CA GLY A 690 17.17 4.56 -30.30
C GLY A 690 16.08 3.82 -31.07
N GLN A 691 14.81 3.90 -30.64
CA GLN A 691 13.70 3.18 -31.28
C GLN A 691 12.46 4.05 -31.55
N LEU A 692 12.21 5.06 -30.71
CA LEU A 692 11.08 5.99 -30.86
C LEU A 692 11.45 7.28 -31.62
N GLY A 693 12.75 7.60 -31.75
CA GLY A 693 13.26 8.74 -32.53
C GLY A 693 12.77 10.12 -32.06
N ALA A 694 12.34 10.23 -30.80
CA ALA A 694 11.43 11.29 -30.36
C ALA A 694 12.12 12.58 -29.85
N GLU A 695 13.44 12.53 -29.62
CA GLU A 695 14.31 13.70 -29.45
C GLU A 695 15.55 13.50 -30.35
N ASP A 696 15.40 13.74 -31.66
CA ASP A 696 16.53 13.73 -32.59
C ASP A 696 17.44 14.94 -32.33
N ILE A 697 18.63 14.68 -31.81
CA ILE A 697 19.62 15.70 -31.46
C ILE A 697 20.45 16.07 -32.70
N GLY A 698 19.73 16.52 -33.75
CA GLY A 698 20.30 16.81 -35.07
C GLY A 698 21.24 18.02 -35.13
N HIS A 699 21.34 18.82 -34.05
CA HIS A 699 22.23 19.98 -33.95
C HIS A 699 22.47 20.44 -32.51
N VAL A 700 23.51 21.27 -32.31
CA VAL A 700 23.93 21.82 -31.01
C VAL A 700 22.81 22.57 -30.25
N GLY A 701 21.87 23.18 -30.96
CA GLY A 701 20.72 23.87 -30.36
C GLY A 701 19.81 22.93 -29.57
N SER A 702 19.39 21.82 -30.17
CA SER A 702 18.58 20.80 -29.47
C SER A 702 19.37 20.09 -28.38
N ALA A 703 20.69 19.92 -28.53
CA ALA A 703 21.55 19.40 -27.46
C ALA A 703 21.52 20.28 -26.20
N ASN A 704 21.61 21.61 -26.36
CA ASN A 704 21.51 22.56 -25.22
C ASN A 704 20.10 22.51 -24.60
N THR A 705 19.04 22.52 -25.40
CA THR A 705 17.64 22.43 -24.89
C THR A 705 17.42 21.14 -24.09
N PHE A 706 17.89 20.00 -24.60
CA PHE A 706 17.83 18.71 -23.92
C PHE A 706 18.66 18.72 -22.62
N LEU A 707 19.88 19.23 -22.64
CA LEU A 707 20.74 19.35 -21.46
C LEU A 707 20.14 20.25 -20.37
N GLY A 708 19.46 21.34 -20.74
CA GLY A 708 18.73 22.19 -19.81
C GLY A 708 17.63 21.42 -19.06
N LYS A 709 16.83 20.62 -19.79
CA LYS A 709 15.84 19.70 -19.19
C LYS A 709 16.50 18.67 -18.27
N VAL A 710 17.58 18.01 -18.72
CA VAL A 710 18.27 16.98 -17.92
C VAL A 710 18.85 17.57 -16.63
N LEU A 711 19.48 18.74 -16.71
CA LEU A 711 20.09 19.36 -15.53
C LEU A 711 19.04 19.91 -14.55
N ARG A 712 18.05 20.68 -15.02
CA ARG A 712 17.02 21.25 -14.12
C ARG A 712 16.01 20.21 -13.64
N GLY A 713 15.56 19.30 -14.51
CA GLY A 713 14.51 18.33 -14.20
C GLY A 713 14.99 17.05 -13.50
N PHE A 714 16.26 16.66 -13.67
CA PHE A 714 16.77 15.39 -13.12
C PHE A 714 18.04 15.56 -12.30
N TRP A 715 19.05 16.30 -12.75
CA TRP A 715 20.30 16.46 -11.99
C TRP A 715 20.09 17.24 -10.69
N VAL A 716 19.52 18.46 -10.76
CA VAL A 716 19.32 19.31 -9.58
C VAL A 716 18.45 18.60 -8.52
N PRO A 717 17.24 18.08 -8.82
CA PRO A 717 16.41 17.44 -7.79
C PRO A 717 17.03 16.18 -7.20
N GLN A 718 17.71 15.34 -8.01
CA GLN A 718 18.34 14.11 -7.51
C GLN A 718 19.58 14.40 -6.64
N MET A 719 20.34 15.46 -6.96
CA MET A 719 21.49 15.86 -6.15
C MET A 719 21.07 16.66 -4.89
N VAL A 720 19.99 17.44 -4.95
CA VAL A 720 19.33 18.04 -3.77
C VAL A 720 18.88 16.94 -2.82
N ALA A 721 18.04 16.01 -3.27
CA ALA A 721 17.52 14.91 -2.43
C ALA A 721 18.63 14.01 -1.85
N PHE A 722 19.73 13.79 -2.59
CA PHE A 722 20.90 13.08 -2.08
C PHE A 722 21.61 13.86 -0.97
N MET A 723 21.90 15.15 -1.19
CA MET A 723 22.57 16.03 -0.20
C MET A 723 21.72 16.17 1.06
N ALA A 724 20.44 16.50 0.89
CA ALA A 724 19.40 16.55 1.92
C ALA A 724 19.47 15.35 2.88
N HIS A 725 19.42 14.14 2.32
CA HIS A 725 19.46 12.91 3.09
C HIS A 725 20.79 12.71 3.82
N GLN A 726 21.93 12.97 3.16
CA GLN A 726 23.26 12.87 3.79
C GLN A 726 23.46 13.89 4.92
N LEU A 727 22.88 15.08 4.81
CA LEU A 727 23.00 16.15 5.80
C LEU A 727 22.11 15.93 7.01
N ARG A 728 20.84 15.54 6.81
CA ARG A 728 19.95 15.14 7.93
C ARG A 728 20.54 13.95 8.72
N ILE A 729 21.24 13.03 8.06
CA ILE A 729 22.02 11.97 8.75
C ILE A 729 23.19 12.54 9.57
N GLN A 730 23.95 13.51 9.05
CA GLN A 730 25.09 14.10 9.79
C GLN A 730 24.66 14.94 10.99
N LEU A 731 23.54 15.68 10.89
CA LEU A 731 22.95 16.41 12.02
C LEU A 731 22.62 15.45 13.17
N ASN A 732 21.89 14.38 12.87
CA ASN A 732 21.44 13.38 13.84
C ASN A 732 22.58 12.55 14.44
N GLN A 733 23.79 12.59 13.87
CA GLN A 733 25.00 12.00 14.47
C GLN A 733 25.62 12.92 15.54
N GLY A 734 25.43 14.24 15.47
CA GLY A 734 26.02 15.20 16.41
C GLY A 734 25.56 14.99 17.86
N ALA A 735 24.30 14.59 18.07
CA ALA A 735 23.74 14.28 19.39
C ALA A 735 24.50 13.19 20.17
N ARG A 736 25.30 12.35 19.48
CA ARG A 736 26.11 11.28 20.10
C ARG A 736 27.53 11.73 20.50
N SER A 737 27.86 13.02 20.35
CA SER A 737 29.24 13.53 20.51
C SER A 737 29.55 14.23 21.85
N GLY A 738 28.62 14.23 22.81
CA GLY A 738 28.82 14.84 24.13
C GLY A 738 28.80 16.37 24.15
N GLN A 739 28.24 17.01 23.11
CA GLN A 739 27.96 18.45 23.11
C GLN A 739 26.72 18.77 23.94
N ASP A 740 26.62 20.00 24.44
CA ASP A 740 25.42 20.51 25.14
C ASP A 740 24.15 20.28 24.28
N PRO A 741 23.13 19.58 24.80
CA PRO A 741 21.86 19.39 24.09
C PRO A 741 21.20 20.71 23.65
N ALA A 742 21.32 21.80 24.41
CA ALA A 742 20.69 23.07 24.08
C ALA A 742 21.42 23.82 22.93
N GLU A 743 22.75 23.82 22.91
CA GLU A 743 23.54 24.30 21.78
C GLU A 743 23.33 23.42 20.54
N HIS A 744 23.39 22.08 20.70
CA HIS A 744 23.16 21.14 19.60
C HIS A 744 21.78 21.33 18.98
N LEU A 745 20.73 21.53 19.81
CA LEU A 745 19.39 21.83 19.35
C LEU A 745 19.32 23.14 18.56
N ARG A 746 19.79 24.26 19.14
CA ARG A 746 19.76 25.57 18.46
C ARG A 746 20.51 25.54 17.14
N ARG A 747 21.58 24.76 17.06
CA ARG A 747 22.34 24.49 15.83
C ARG A 747 21.55 23.62 14.85
N SER A 748 20.89 22.56 15.32
CA SER A 748 20.07 21.66 14.50
C SER A 748 18.87 22.37 13.90
N GLN A 749 18.08 23.12 14.69
CA GLN A 749 16.95 23.91 14.20
C GLN A 749 17.37 24.97 13.17
N ARG A 750 18.47 25.71 13.44
CA ARG A 750 19.00 26.69 12.48
C ARG A 750 19.50 26.04 11.18
N PHE A 751 20.17 24.89 11.28
CA PHE A 751 20.65 24.18 10.10
C PHE A 751 19.49 23.54 9.32
N GLY A 752 18.47 23.02 10.02
CA GLY A 752 17.23 22.51 9.43
C GLY A 752 16.54 23.58 8.58
N ALA A 753 16.24 24.74 9.17
CA ALA A 753 15.64 25.86 8.43
C ALA A 753 16.48 26.31 7.21
N VAL A 754 17.82 26.33 7.33
CA VAL A 754 18.72 26.63 6.20
C VAL A 754 18.72 25.52 5.13
N LEU A 755 18.59 24.25 5.54
CA LEU A 755 18.53 23.10 4.64
C LEU A 755 17.17 23.03 3.92
N ASP A 756 16.07 23.27 4.62
CA ASP A 756 14.72 23.26 4.06
C ASP A 756 14.51 24.44 3.09
N ALA A 757 15.08 25.62 3.40
CA ALA A 757 15.13 26.76 2.48
C ALA A 757 16.05 26.52 1.26
N TRP A 758 17.11 25.70 1.42
CA TRP A 758 17.97 25.29 0.30
C TRP A 758 17.30 24.23 -0.60
N GLU A 759 16.55 23.30 -0.01
CA GLU A 759 15.76 22.30 -0.75
C GLU A 759 14.62 22.93 -1.57
N GLN A 760 14.17 24.13 -1.18
CA GLN A 760 13.16 24.94 -1.88
C GLN A 760 13.77 26.00 -2.82
N SER A 761 15.10 26.05 -2.98
CA SER A 761 15.77 27.03 -3.84
C SER A 761 15.72 26.61 -5.32
N ASP A 762 15.49 27.58 -6.22
CA ASP A 762 15.63 27.41 -7.68
C ASP A 762 17.11 27.25 -8.12
N GLU A 763 18.06 27.78 -7.33
CA GLU A 763 19.50 27.75 -7.61
C GLU A 763 20.34 27.16 -6.44
N PRO A 764 20.11 25.90 -6.01
CA PRO A 764 20.75 25.34 -4.82
C PRO A 764 22.28 25.14 -4.99
N PHE A 765 22.78 25.08 -6.23
CA PHE A 765 24.20 24.87 -6.53
C PHE A 765 24.96 26.15 -6.94
N SER A 766 24.33 27.31 -6.76
CA SER A 766 24.87 28.64 -7.06
C SER A 766 25.88 29.11 -6.01
N SER A 767 26.61 30.18 -6.30
CA SER A 767 27.64 30.75 -5.41
C SER A 767 27.12 31.75 -4.37
N GLY A 768 25.79 31.78 -4.17
CA GLY A 768 25.13 32.33 -2.99
C GLY A 768 25.50 31.60 -1.68
N GLU A 769 24.88 31.97 -0.56
CA GLU A 769 25.26 31.42 0.75
C GLU A 769 25.07 29.90 0.82
N PRO A 770 26.15 29.11 0.95
CA PRO A 770 26.04 27.66 0.95
C PRO A 770 25.51 27.17 2.30
N ILE A 771 24.84 26.02 2.28
CA ILE A 771 24.70 25.18 3.47
C ILE A 771 26.07 25.07 4.18
N PRO A 772 26.13 25.07 5.54
CA PRO A 772 27.38 24.89 6.30
C PRO A 772 27.99 23.48 6.18
N LEU A 773 28.34 23.06 4.96
CA LEU A 773 29.05 21.81 4.66
C LEU A 773 30.44 21.82 5.34
N PRO A 774 30.88 20.70 5.95
CA PRO A 774 32.26 20.58 6.43
C PRO A 774 33.24 20.79 5.28
N ALA A 775 34.19 21.72 5.45
CA ALA A 775 34.99 22.27 4.36
C ALA A 775 35.78 21.19 3.57
N PRO A 776 35.47 20.96 2.29
CA PRO A 776 36.01 19.84 1.53
C PRO A 776 37.36 20.16 0.87
N SER A 777 38.04 19.09 0.45
CA SER A 777 39.25 19.14 -0.38
C SER A 777 38.97 19.84 -1.72
N ARG A 778 39.53 21.05 -1.89
CA ARG A 778 39.31 21.90 -3.06
C ARG A 778 39.96 21.29 -4.31
N SER A 779 39.12 20.77 -5.21
CA SER A 779 39.51 20.57 -6.61
C SER A 779 39.61 21.93 -7.32
N TYR A 780 40.55 22.08 -8.24
CA TYR A 780 40.80 23.31 -9.00
C TYR A 780 40.41 23.20 -10.49
N LYS A 781 39.45 22.32 -10.81
CA LYS A 781 38.99 22.10 -12.18
C LYS A 781 38.03 23.19 -12.68
N ALA A 782 38.12 23.50 -13.97
CA ALA A 782 37.21 24.41 -14.66
C ALA A 782 35.89 23.71 -15.04
N ARG A 783 34.88 24.49 -15.45
CA ARG A 783 33.57 23.96 -15.89
C ARG A 783 33.69 23.03 -17.10
N SER A 784 34.65 23.31 -18.00
CA SER A 784 35.05 22.46 -19.12
C SER A 784 35.46 21.06 -18.67
N ASP A 785 36.36 20.98 -17.69
CA ASP A 785 37.01 19.72 -17.32
C ASP A 785 36.02 18.79 -16.62
N PHE A 786 35.07 19.37 -15.87
CA PHE A 786 33.97 18.62 -15.28
C PHE A 786 32.88 18.24 -16.29
N ALA A 787 32.63 19.07 -17.31
CA ALA A 787 31.80 18.68 -18.44
C ALA A 787 32.41 17.52 -19.23
N THR A 788 33.74 17.45 -19.37
CA THR A 788 34.46 16.28 -19.91
C THR A 788 34.30 15.05 -18.99
N GLU A 789 34.44 15.19 -17.66
CA GLU A 789 34.17 14.09 -16.72
C GLU A 789 32.74 13.54 -16.86
N ILE A 790 31.72 14.41 -16.99
CA ILE A 790 30.33 14.00 -17.25
C ILE A 790 30.21 13.27 -18.59
N TYR A 791 30.75 13.86 -19.67
CA TYR A 791 30.66 13.33 -21.02
C TYR A 791 31.26 11.92 -21.11
N ASP A 792 32.51 11.76 -20.64
CA ASP A 792 33.21 10.48 -20.64
C ASP A 792 32.50 9.42 -19.81
N ALA A 793 32.06 9.77 -18.59
CA ALA A 793 31.38 8.83 -17.70
C ALA A 793 30.05 8.35 -18.29
N CYS A 794 29.23 9.26 -18.84
CA CYS A 794 27.93 8.93 -19.40
C CYS A 794 28.06 8.15 -20.72
N LEU A 795 28.95 8.56 -21.62
CA LEU A 795 29.18 7.91 -22.91
C LEU A 795 29.78 6.51 -22.76
N LYS A 796 30.78 6.34 -21.88
CA LYS A 796 31.44 5.04 -21.63
C LYS A 796 30.60 4.13 -20.72
N GLY A 797 29.73 4.70 -19.88
CA GLY A 797 28.88 3.94 -18.95
C GLY A 797 29.63 3.38 -17.74
N ASP A 798 30.85 3.88 -17.47
CA ASP A 798 31.69 3.43 -16.36
C ASP A 798 31.03 3.72 -15.00
N GLU A 799 30.68 2.66 -14.27
CA GLU A 799 30.02 2.77 -12.98
C GLU A 799 30.91 3.44 -11.92
N ILE A 800 32.23 3.35 -12.00
CA ILE A 800 33.15 4.00 -11.06
C ILE A 800 33.19 5.51 -11.33
N ALA A 801 33.31 5.91 -12.61
CA ALA A 801 33.24 7.32 -13.00
C ALA A 801 31.86 7.94 -12.69
N ILE A 802 30.77 7.23 -12.97
CA ILE A 802 29.40 7.69 -12.65
C ILE A 802 29.21 7.84 -11.14
N GLN A 803 29.67 6.89 -10.31
CA GLN A 803 29.61 7.01 -8.84
C GLN A 803 30.47 8.16 -8.28
N ALA A 804 31.41 8.70 -9.05
CA ALA A 804 32.21 9.86 -8.64
C ALA A 804 31.52 11.23 -8.90
N ILE A 805 30.45 11.24 -9.73
CA ILE A 805 29.73 12.46 -10.17
C ILE A 805 28.22 12.42 -9.91
N ALA A 806 27.66 11.26 -9.55
CA ALA A 806 26.23 11.04 -9.35
C ALA A 806 25.96 10.13 -8.13
N SER A 807 24.75 10.20 -7.56
CA SER A 807 24.33 9.23 -6.54
C SER A 807 24.07 7.85 -7.17
N ARG A 808 24.18 6.77 -6.38
CA ARG A 808 23.97 5.38 -6.84
C ARG A 808 22.60 5.13 -7.50
N ASN A 809 21.60 5.96 -7.17
CA ASN A 809 20.22 5.84 -7.65
C ASN A 809 19.88 6.84 -8.77
N ALA A 810 20.85 7.63 -9.24
CA ALA A 810 20.63 8.68 -10.24
C ALA A 810 20.25 8.10 -11.61
N THR A 811 19.26 8.70 -12.26
CA THR A 811 18.77 8.26 -13.59
C THR A 811 19.32 9.11 -14.73
N TRP A 812 19.69 10.36 -14.45
CA TRP A 812 20.20 11.29 -15.45
C TRP A 812 21.46 10.81 -16.22
N PRO A 813 22.42 10.04 -15.65
CA PRO A 813 23.58 9.58 -16.41
C PRO A 813 23.20 8.58 -17.52
N SER A 814 22.19 7.75 -17.26
CA SER A 814 21.64 6.82 -18.25
C SER A 814 20.91 7.56 -19.37
N MET A 815 20.10 8.58 -19.03
CA MET A 815 19.43 9.41 -20.03
C MET A 815 20.44 10.11 -20.95
N LEU A 816 21.45 10.73 -20.36
CA LEU A 816 22.47 11.50 -21.08
C LEU A 816 23.37 10.60 -21.93
N GLY A 817 23.78 9.44 -21.41
CA GLY A 817 24.59 8.46 -22.14
C GLY A 817 23.86 7.86 -23.34
N GLU A 818 22.57 7.52 -23.20
CA GLU A 818 21.77 7.01 -24.33
C GLU A 818 21.51 8.09 -25.39
N ALA A 819 21.28 9.35 -24.98
CA ALA A 819 21.16 10.46 -25.92
C ALA A 819 22.44 10.66 -26.75
N MET A 820 23.61 10.67 -26.11
CA MET A 820 24.91 10.78 -26.78
C MET A 820 25.17 9.62 -27.75
N ARG A 821 24.87 8.37 -27.36
CA ARG A 821 25.09 7.17 -28.20
C ARG A 821 24.24 7.13 -29.47
N HIS A 822 23.07 7.77 -29.47
CA HIS A 822 22.16 7.81 -30.62
C HIS A 822 22.24 9.14 -31.41
N THR A 823 23.00 10.12 -30.91
CA THR A 823 23.32 11.34 -31.66
C THR A 823 24.36 11.04 -32.74
N ARG A 824 24.14 11.50 -33.98
CA ARG A 824 25.09 11.31 -35.07
C ARG A 824 26.30 12.24 -34.88
N GLU A 825 27.51 11.74 -35.11
CA GLU A 825 28.74 12.52 -34.91
C GLU A 825 28.82 13.76 -35.83
N GLY A 826 28.23 13.68 -37.03
CA GLY A 826 28.07 14.82 -37.93
C GLY A 826 26.93 15.80 -37.58
N SER A 827 26.19 15.57 -36.49
CA SER A 827 25.13 16.44 -35.98
C SER A 827 25.56 17.21 -34.72
N VAL A 828 26.25 16.54 -33.79
CA VAL A 828 26.87 17.16 -32.61
C VAL A 828 28.15 16.42 -32.27
N THR A 829 29.29 17.10 -32.35
CA THR A 829 30.59 16.52 -31.99
C THR A 829 30.76 16.38 -30.47
N ALA A 830 31.70 15.54 -30.03
CA ALA A 830 32.07 15.41 -28.63
C ALA A 830 32.43 16.76 -27.97
N ARG A 831 33.09 17.67 -28.72
CA ARG A 831 33.48 19.00 -28.24
C ARG A 831 32.28 19.92 -28.03
N GLU A 832 31.27 19.83 -28.90
CA GLU A 832 30.03 20.59 -28.78
C GLU A 832 29.14 20.06 -27.65
N TRP A 833 29.11 18.74 -27.44
CA TRP A 833 28.49 18.13 -26.25
C TRP A 833 29.12 18.63 -24.95
N ILE A 834 30.45 18.60 -24.83
CA ILE A 834 31.18 19.11 -23.65
C ILE A 834 30.92 20.63 -23.47
N GLY A 835 30.92 21.39 -24.56
CA GLY A 835 30.57 22.82 -24.55
C GLY A 835 29.13 23.08 -24.08
N ALA A 836 28.16 22.32 -24.58
CA ALA A 836 26.76 22.43 -24.21
C ALA A 836 26.51 22.05 -22.74
N ILE A 837 27.18 21.00 -22.22
CA ILE A 837 27.14 20.65 -20.79
C ILE A 837 27.69 21.82 -19.96
N ALA A 838 28.84 22.39 -20.35
CA ALA A 838 29.44 23.51 -19.63
C ALA A 838 28.59 24.80 -19.69
N ASN A 839 27.86 25.03 -20.79
CA ASN A 839 26.93 26.16 -20.92
C ASN A 839 25.69 25.94 -20.05
N GLN A 840 25.03 24.80 -20.17
CA GLN A 840 23.80 24.51 -19.42
C GLN A 840 24.04 24.35 -17.92
N MET A 841 25.23 23.91 -17.49
CA MET A 841 25.66 24.02 -16.09
C MET A 841 25.76 25.47 -15.60
N ALA A 842 26.18 26.41 -16.46
CA ALA A 842 26.24 27.82 -16.09
C ALA A 842 24.83 28.45 -16.04
N GLU A 843 23.97 28.13 -17.00
CA GLU A 843 22.58 28.60 -17.04
C GLU A 843 21.72 28.03 -15.90
N ALA A 844 21.98 26.80 -15.47
CA ALA A 844 21.34 26.16 -14.32
C ALA A 844 21.95 26.56 -12.95
N GLY A 845 22.79 27.60 -12.91
CA GLY A 845 23.37 28.11 -11.67
C GLY A 845 24.34 27.15 -10.96
N ILE A 846 24.98 26.21 -11.68
CA ILE A 846 25.85 25.20 -11.06
C ILE A 846 27.29 25.73 -10.97
N ASP A 847 27.59 26.40 -9.85
CA ASP A 847 28.90 26.91 -9.46
C ASP A 847 29.68 25.96 -8.53
N TRP A 848 29.01 25.00 -7.92
CA TRP A 848 29.64 23.90 -7.20
C TRP A 848 28.88 22.59 -7.39
N VAL A 849 29.61 21.47 -7.29
CA VAL A 849 29.05 20.12 -7.46
C VAL A 849 29.37 19.26 -6.24
N PRO A 850 28.37 18.61 -5.62
CA PRO A 850 28.61 17.63 -4.57
C PRO A 850 29.29 16.36 -5.12
N GLY A 851 30.11 15.72 -4.30
CA GLY A 851 30.78 14.46 -4.62
C GLY A 851 31.07 13.65 -3.36
N TYR A 852 31.50 12.39 -3.53
CA TYR A 852 31.65 11.44 -2.43
C TYR A 852 33.04 10.80 -2.46
N TYR A 853 33.84 11.01 -1.40
CA TYR A 853 35.22 10.49 -1.32
C TYR A 853 35.50 9.85 0.04
N ARG A 854 36.03 8.61 0.05
CA ARG A 854 36.32 7.83 1.27
C ARG A 854 35.18 7.86 2.32
N LYS A 855 33.93 7.66 1.87
CA LYS A 855 32.70 7.73 2.69
C LYS A 855 32.42 9.09 3.36
N ARG A 856 33.02 10.19 2.86
CA ARG A 856 32.71 11.57 3.29
C ARG A 856 32.07 12.37 2.16
N LEU A 857 31.14 13.21 2.54
CA LEU A 857 30.52 14.21 1.67
C LEU A 857 31.58 15.27 1.31
N THR A 858 31.64 15.65 0.04
CA THR A 858 32.56 16.68 -0.46
C THR A 858 31.83 17.59 -1.44
N SER A 859 32.38 18.78 -1.71
CA SER A 859 31.98 19.57 -2.87
C SER A 859 33.21 20.04 -3.65
N ARG A 860 33.05 20.10 -4.96
CA ARG A 860 34.03 20.65 -5.90
C ARG A 860 33.51 22.02 -6.35
N ARG A 861 34.28 23.08 -6.14
CA ARG A 861 33.95 24.40 -6.69
C ARG A 861 34.34 24.43 -8.16
N VAL A 862 33.41 24.83 -9.02
CA VAL A 862 33.68 25.08 -10.42
C VAL A 862 34.40 26.42 -10.55
N ILE A 863 35.57 26.46 -11.21
CA ILE A 863 36.29 27.73 -11.38
C ILE A 863 35.66 28.56 -12.51
N GLN A 864 35.14 29.72 -12.13
CA GLN A 864 34.68 30.79 -13.03
C GLN A 864 35.87 31.59 -13.56
N LEU A 865 36.18 31.44 -14.85
CA LEU A 865 36.97 32.42 -15.60
C LEU A 865 36.02 33.55 -16.01
N ASP A 866 36.10 34.66 -15.28
CA ASP A 866 35.07 35.70 -15.27
C ASP A 866 35.17 36.66 -16.47
N LYS A 867 34.07 36.83 -17.22
CA LYS A 867 33.98 37.85 -18.27
C LYS A 867 33.61 39.20 -17.65
N VAL A 868 34.45 40.21 -17.90
CA VAL A 868 34.27 41.66 -17.71
C VAL A 868 33.02 42.10 -16.91
N GLN A 869 33.28 42.48 -15.65
CA GLN A 869 32.58 43.53 -14.87
C GLN A 869 31.08 43.78 -15.14
N ARG A 870 30.23 43.33 -14.21
CA ARG A 870 29.03 44.10 -13.82
C ARG A 870 29.29 44.80 -12.49
N TYR A 871 29.53 46.12 -12.53
CA TYR A 871 29.63 46.92 -11.32
C TYR A 871 28.25 47.09 -10.66
N LYS A 872 28.16 46.75 -9.36
CA LYS A 872 27.19 47.35 -8.44
C LYS A 872 27.94 47.86 -7.21
N GLN A 873 28.20 49.16 -7.20
CA GLN A 873 28.56 49.92 -6.00
C GLN A 873 27.71 51.21 -6.02
N PRO A 874 27.03 51.57 -4.91
CA PRO A 874 26.16 52.74 -4.89
C PRO A 874 27.00 54.03 -4.87
N VAL A 875 26.95 54.79 -5.96
CA VAL A 875 27.52 56.14 -6.00
C VAL A 875 26.53 57.10 -5.33
N VAL A 876 26.88 57.57 -4.12
CA VAL A 876 26.10 58.59 -3.43
C VAL A 876 26.37 59.95 -4.08
N VAL A 877 25.39 60.47 -4.83
CA VAL A 877 25.51 61.75 -5.52
C VAL A 877 25.32 62.91 -4.53
N LEU A 878 26.35 63.74 -4.38
CA LEU A 878 26.31 64.96 -3.54
C LEU A 878 25.62 66.10 -4.29
N THR A 879 24.29 66.21 -4.16
CA THR A 879 23.49 67.30 -4.71
C THR A 879 23.61 68.57 -3.86
N GLY A 880 24.49 69.48 -4.27
CA GLY A 880 24.63 70.81 -3.67
C GLY A 880 25.76 71.64 -4.28
N PRO A 881 25.56 72.94 -4.55
CA PRO A 881 26.62 73.82 -5.06
C PRO A 881 27.88 73.82 -4.17
N PRO A 882 29.07 74.04 -4.77
CA PRO A 882 30.28 74.25 -3.97
C PRO A 882 30.09 75.42 -3.01
N ASN A 883 30.75 75.35 -1.85
CA ASN A 883 30.71 76.34 -0.76
C ASN A 883 29.35 76.50 -0.04
N SER A 884 28.35 75.65 -0.30
CA SER A 884 27.13 75.60 0.52
C SER A 884 27.40 75.05 1.93
N LEU A 885 26.91 75.74 2.98
CA LEU A 885 26.91 75.25 4.37
C LEU A 885 26.27 73.85 4.51
N LYS A 886 25.23 73.55 3.72
CA LYS A 886 24.54 72.26 3.71
C LYS A 886 25.40 71.12 3.12
N ARG A 887 26.36 71.48 2.26
CA ARG A 887 27.38 70.56 1.73
C ARG A 887 28.52 70.37 2.73
N ALA A 888 29.01 71.45 3.34
CA ALA A 888 30.02 71.40 4.39
C ALA A 888 29.58 70.53 5.59
N ALA A 889 28.30 70.61 5.98
CA ALA A 889 27.72 69.74 7.01
C ALA A 889 27.81 68.24 6.66
N LYS A 890 27.43 67.84 5.43
CA LYS A 890 27.56 66.44 4.98
C LYS A 890 29.01 65.98 4.82
N GLU A 891 29.91 66.87 4.40
CA GLU A 891 31.33 66.58 4.31
C GLU A 891 31.98 66.47 5.71
N ALA A 892 31.45 67.16 6.72
CA ALA A 892 31.82 67.00 8.13
C ALA A 892 31.27 65.70 8.75
N GLU A 893 30.01 65.35 8.47
CA GLU A 893 29.38 64.08 8.87
C GLU A 893 30.17 62.87 8.32
N LEU A 894 30.52 62.90 7.03
CA LEU A 894 31.42 61.91 6.40
C LEU A 894 32.80 61.86 7.06
N ARG A 895 33.38 63.01 7.48
CA ARG A 895 34.65 63.04 8.19
C ARG A 895 34.55 62.41 9.58
N ILE A 896 33.48 62.67 10.34
CA ILE A 896 33.24 62.06 11.66
C ILE A 896 33.17 60.53 11.53
N VAL A 897 32.46 60.01 10.52
CA VAL A 897 32.39 58.57 10.20
C VAL A 897 33.77 58.00 9.81
N MET A 898 34.65 58.80 9.19
CA MET A 898 36.02 58.37 8.85
C MET A 898 37.03 58.49 10.01
N THR A 899 36.77 59.30 11.04
CA THR A 899 37.71 59.52 12.16
C THR A 899 37.34 58.80 13.46
N ALA A 900 36.10 58.34 13.63
CA ALA A 900 35.66 57.59 14.81
C ALA A 900 36.09 56.10 14.77
N GLY A 901 37.35 55.82 15.13
CA GLY A 901 37.96 54.49 15.03
C GLY A 901 37.54 53.44 16.08
N ARG A 902 36.28 53.01 16.10
CA ARG A 902 35.73 51.82 16.82
C ARG A 902 34.43 51.39 16.11
N GLU A 903 34.03 50.12 15.97
CA GLU A 903 34.55 48.78 16.31
C GLU A 903 33.71 47.77 15.45
N PRO A 904 33.89 46.42 15.47
CA PRO A 904 35.07 45.58 15.69
C PRO A 904 35.46 44.81 14.39
N ALA A 905 36.35 43.80 14.48
CA ALA A 905 36.94 43.15 13.31
C ALA A 905 36.19 41.93 12.75
N THR A 906 36.12 41.81 11.42
CA THR A 906 36.10 40.50 10.73
C THR A 906 37.17 40.44 9.62
N LYS A 907 37.96 39.36 9.59
CA LYS A 907 39.06 39.19 8.62
C LYS A 907 38.50 38.87 7.23
N ARG A 908 38.33 39.88 6.36
CA ARG A 908 38.05 39.66 4.93
C ARG A 908 39.16 38.80 4.31
N SER A 909 38.80 37.61 3.86
CA SER A 909 39.73 36.72 3.16
C SER A 909 40.15 37.34 1.83
N ARG A 910 41.46 37.31 1.52
CA ARG A 910 41.99 37.76 0.22
C ARG A 910 41.44 36.86 -0.89
N LYS A 911 40.34 37.27 -1.53
CA LYS A 911 39.91 36.74 -2.83
C LYS A 911 41.03 37.00 -3.83
N ARG A 912 41.87 35.98 -4.11
CA ARG A 912 42.91 36.06 -5.14
C ARG A 912 42.26 36.05 -6.53
N LYS A 913 41.82 37.22 -7.01
CA LYS A 913 41.66 37.43 -8.45
C LYS A 913 43.06 37.39 -9.08
N ILE A 914 43.17 36.74 -10.23
CA ILE A 914 44.27 36.98 -11.17
C ILE A 914 43.73 38.04 -12.12
N ASP A 915 44.31 39.23 -12.07
CA ASP A 915 44.06 40.27 -13.07
C ASP A 915 45.13 40.12 -14.16
N VAL A 916 44.68 40.02 -15.42
CA VAL A 916 45.57 39.82 -16.58
C VAL A 916 45.88 41.16 -17.27
N GLY A 917 45.24 42.26 -16.85
CA GLY A 917 45.54 43.63 -17.32
C GLY A 917 45.11 43.92 -18.76
N CYS A 918 44.21 43.11 -19.34
CA CYS A 918 43.82 43.22 -20.74
C CYS A 918 42.39 42.72 -21.01
N GLU A 919 41.77 43.22 -22.08
CA GLU A 919 40.44 42.78 -22.52
C GLU A 919 40.43 41.35 -23.09
N VAL A 920 39.26 40.70 -23.02
CA VAL A 920 39.01 39.33 -23.46
C VAL A 920 37.88 39.36 -24.51
N PRO A 921 38.01 38.70 -25.67
CA PRO A 921 39.03 37.73 -26.07
C PRO A 921 40.40 38.35 -26.39
N PHE A 922 41.47 37.62 -26.03
CA PHE A 922 42.85 38.03 -26.27
C PHE A 922 43.15 38.13 -27.77
N LYS A 923 43.46 39.33 -28.27
CA LYS A 923 43.93 39.55 -29.66
C LYS A 923 45.41 39.20 -29.85
N LYS A 924 46.18 39.16 -28.77
CA LYS A 924 47.54 38.58 -28.63
C LYS A 924 47.67 38.01 -27.22
N VAL A 925 48.52 37.00 -27.03
CA VAL A 925 48.75 36.39 -25.71
C VAL A 925 49.36 37.44 -24.75
N PRO A 926 48.77 37.68 -23.56
CA PRO A 926 49.30 38.65 -22.60
C PRO A 926 50.71 38.29 -22.12
N GLN A 927 51.58 39.29 -21.97
CA GLN A 927 52.98 39.09 -21.56
C GLN A 927 53.11 38.32 -20.23
N MET A 928 52.20 38.54 -19.27
CA MET A 928 52.14 37.78 -18.01
C MET A 928 52.03 36.26 -18.24
N ILE A 929 51.29 35.84 -19.26
CA ILE A 929 51.10 34.42 -19.61
C ILE A 929 52.35 33.91 -20.34
N GLN A 930 52.92 34.68 -21.27
CA GLN A 930 54.17 34.31 -21.95
C GLN A 930 55.35 34.17 -20.96
N GLU A 931 55.49 35.10 -20.02
CA GLU A 931 56.48 35.00 -18.94
C GLU A 931 56.20 33.82 -18.00
N GLY A 932 54.93 33.47 -17.77
CA GLY A 932 54.55 32.28 -17.02
C GLY A 932 55.05 31.00 -17.71
N PHE A 933 54.80 30.86 -19.01
CA PHE A 933 55.30 29.74 -19.81
C PHE A 933 56.83 29.72 -19.91
N GLY A 934 57.50 30.86 -20.16
CA GLY A 934 58.96 30.93 -20.22
C GLY A 934 59.66 30.68 -18.86
N LYS A 935 58.95 30.90 -17.74
CA LYS A 935 59.40 30.46 -16.40
C LYS A 935 59.15 28.95 -16.19
N LEU A 936 58.13 28.38 -16.82
CA LEU A 936 57.88 26.93 -16.84
C LEU A 936 58.94 26.19 -17.68
N GLU A 937 59.25 26.65 -18.89
CA GLU A 937 60.31 26.10 -19.75
C GLU A 937 61.66 26.06 -19.03
N LYS A 938 62.02 27.15 -18.33
CA LYS A 938 63.26 27.21 -17.53
C LYS A 938 63.29 26.30 -16.31
N ASN A 939 62.15 25.74 -15.89
CA ASN A 939 62.07 24.70 -14.89
C ASN A 939 62.14 23.29 -15.52
N TYR A 940 61.51 23.07 -16.68
CA TYR A 940 61.64 21.82 -17.45
C TYR A 940 63.06 21.61 -18.00
N ALA A 941 63.76 22.68 -18.40
CA ALA A 941 65.16 22.65 -18.82
C ALA A 941 66.17 22.38 -17.66
N LYS A 942 65.68 22.03 -16.45
CA LYS A 942 66.49 21.60 -15.31
C LYS A 942 66.26 20.14 -14.89
N THR A 943 65.39 19.41 -15.60
CA THR A 943 65.27 17.95 -15.48
C THR A 943 66.07 17.27 -16.58
N ASP A 944 66.90 16.31 -16.16
CA ASP A 944 67.93 15.56 -16.90
C ASP A 944 67.59 15.19 -18.37
N PRO A 945 68.50 15.40 -19.35
CA PRO A 945 68.31 14.96 -20.74
C PRO A 945 68.33 13.43 -20.95
N MET A 946 68.80 12.62 -20.00
CA MET A 946 69.01 11.16 -20.16
C MET A 946 67.79 10.30 -19.82
N ALA A 947 66.62 10.60 -20.42
CA ALA A 947 65.38 9.86 -20.18
C ALA A 947 64.42 9.77 -21.39
N VAL A 948 64.93 9.32 -22.54
CA VAL A 948 64.16 8.68 -23.64
C VAL A 948 64.94 7.47 -24.14
#